data_AF-A0A6L6N8A8-F1
#
_entry.id   AF-A0A6L6N8A8-F1
#
_cell.length_a   1.000
_cell.length_b   1.000
_cell.length_c   1.000
_cell.angle_alpha   90.00
_cell.angle_beta   90.00
_cell.angle_gamma   90.00
#
_symmetry.space_group_name_H-M   'P 1'
#
loop_
_entity.id
_entity.type
_entity.pdbx_description
1 polymer ?
#
loop_
_entity_poly.entity_id
_entity_poly.type
_entity_poly.pdbx_seq_one_letter_code
_entity_poly.pdbx_strand_id
1 'polypeptide(L)'
;MPRKNISDMLHRSVAGAVLLSICHFAAAEAVNTKPDKFNFWESEDLTWWSEESTEEETEKFLSAFSQGTPVLTNVEWDVAEQLINDLQEDLPKLKYGFINEGVESALLTFSSHHVSISSSEPITINRELDLKILDVNHEGSASRVLGIQTIPDSQFQVNFEKAVNLEIQRLNGTGFLAISVADGTELHFLDKLTVKDYSSAPALLVQVGEHTRNSVRSLFQLSGPSSFKTLGTAFNLESSACLKASSSLNIEAGKVFTGNGKVIADGAEVYLKGDLGDFGGIYQQIGGTLEIVSDTQLKHESWNLADVQFTSESKNIFTVSAKDFVSDMSVGATLLFGEIAEKWSKPFSKITLTDEKASLEYLNKASDAYKKAELIFTGEVFIDENSGYIHKVTLNNHYGLLDKPNMALASVRLDLEGSDKLTGQTIRIGSLTSGNTNHLKLNNSDIALYAPGPVAAIDEKIKIVGLTNSSSLTIHGITEESRGKTGKAHLTAAVYVEDGSKLNFSGSVLTFENALIVNEGETNFKELSNTELHASLYQTAGKLDVGAGAEVLSDKSVEVTGGGMNVAGVLTSNTLVVQNAEANVAGSLKTGTLTLGTKNKGLSQTTLSLTKGGQAQFDQAEIFGSNISIGGAPDSEQKASLYLKKWEGRDNQIKVANGGVLILGDDASGDGNGYGVPETLSILEQFGNPSKAVLVVNETQVLGNGNIIRLGNAATRAGETGVVFGGGSALLMRGRADAPVFTSAADGSLSFQPNSSIFVVDPFGSNQLTDTTVSEINGRSDVNLVSLNPNLSLKLENVAGEGWFIKHGEINSQNFVYPELQGWLYDNPEGFTVDSLNAAQKFFARVDNEAYFNPQQSHKLIKEATQLGSLLGTRLNTLRVRGESMKKTLGELHTIMEKKEPGIYMFGDVGGGLFFSNNLGGYLGSSRYRATSETVRIGAAGKNAAGLSWSVSLDGGHVSSKSRHTVLDASGKQNIFGLSLSVGKRFEKISAALNGSVGHSKGKITSSLPGSMQMDKLKTRVPETLFNVGGDVAYALTDELSIAASPQLWVFPKATEKTSIGSQNAFRLKNKAQVFAEVPLSLRGSWTIPSAADTKIRLKGELGGSVKVGKLSKESRLFAVGTEAKEDISQKNFRRWNGFGTMAVSVKQGRFEGGLAASAATGDGKLDAALTARANWNF
;
A
#
# COMPACT_ATOMS: atom_id res chain seq x y z
N MET A 1 -41.57 -5.78 53.11
CA MET A 1 -40.92 -6.32 51.89
C MET A 1 -40.79 -5.22 50.84
N PRO A 2 -39.66 -5.12 50.11
CA PRO A 2 -39.24 -3.87 49.48
C PRO A 2 -39.85 -3.62 48.09
N ARG A 3 -40.09 -2.33 47.82
CA ARG A 3 -40.66 -1.66 46.63
C ARG A 3 -39.89 -1.84 45.29
N LYS A 4 -39.12 -2.91 45.09
CA LYS A 4 -38.28 -3.09 43.88
C LYS A 4 -38.93 -3.91 42.74
N ASN A 5 -40.01 -4.65 42.97
CA ASN A 5 -40.44 -5.70 42.03
C ASN A 5 -41.54 -5.37 41.00
N ILE A 6 -42.21 -4.20 41.04
CA ILE A 6 -43.21 -3.85 40.01
C ILE A 6 -42.57 -3.08 38.85
N SER A 7 -41.57 -2.24 39.14
CA SER A 7 -40.76 -1.56 38.11
C SER A 7 -39.95 -2.54 37.27
N ASP A 8 -39.38 -3.59 37.90
CA ASP A 8 -38.66 -4.65 37.19
C ASP A 8 -39.57 -5.58 36.37
N MET A 9 -40.82 -5.81 36.79
CA MET A 9 -41.79 -6.60 36.00
C MET A 9 -42.31 -5.84 34.76
N LEU A 10 -42.56 -4.53 34.87
CA LEU A 10 -42.94 -3.69 33.72
C LEU A 10 -41.74 -3.43 32.79
N HIS A 11 -40.53 -3.29 33.33
CA HIS A 11 -39.30 -3.30 32.52
C HIS A 11 -39.12 -4.63 31.78
N ARG A 12 -39.33 -5.79 32.42
CA ARG A 12 -39.17 -7.11 31.77
C ARG A 12 -40.31 -7.49 30.81
N SER A 13 -41.52 -6.94 30.94
CA SER A 13 -42.62 -7.23 30.02
C SER A 13 -42.62 -6.33 28.77
N VAL A 14 -42.23 -5.04 28.90
CA VAL A 14 -42.07 -4.14 27.74
C VAL A 14 -40.72 -4.34 27.08
N ALA A 15 -39.64 -4.49 27.84
CA ALA A 15 -38.36 -4.92 27.26
C ALA A 15 -38.43 -6.38 26.79
N GLY A 16 -39.30 -7.23 27.35
CA GLY A 16 -39.51 -8.61 26.89
C GLY A 16 -40.38 -8.74 25.65
N ALA A 17 -41.33 -7.83 25.39
CA ALA A 17 -42.06 -7.77 24.12
C ALA A 17 -41.21 -7.10 23.03
N VAL A 18 -40.43 -6.08 23.38
CA VAL A 18 -39.43 -5.48 22.49
C VAL A 18 -38.26 -6.45 22.25
N LEU A 19 -37.80 -7.22 23.25
CA LEU A 19 -36.84 -8.31 23.06
C LEU A 19 -37.48 -9.54 22.41
N LEU A 20 -38.76 -9.91 22.57
CA LEU A 20 -39.30 -11.05 21.82
C LEU A 20 -39.47 -10.70 20.33
N SER A 21 -39.80 -9.45 20.01
CA SER A 21 -39.86 -8.97 18.63
C SER A 21 -38.47 -8.73 18.04
N ILE A 22 -37.51 -8.19 18.83
CA ILE A 22 -36.10 -8.05 18.42
C ILE A 22 -35.39 -9.40 18.42
N CYS A 23 -35.75 -10.38 19.26
CA CYS A 23 -35.17 -11.74 19.28
C CYS A 23 -35.87 -12.70 18.33
N HIS A 24 -37.11 -12.46 17.87
CA HIS A 24 -37.64 -13.19 16.70
C HIS A 24 -37.09 -12.62 15.38
N PHE A 25 -36.76 -11.32 15.34
CA PHE A 25 -35.95 -10.76 14.25
C PHE A 25 -34.48 -11.18 14.34
N ALA A 26 -33.88 -11.17 15.53
CA ALA A 26 -32.48 -11.53 15.75
C ALA A 26 -32.25 -13.04 15.87
N ALA A 27 -33.26 -13.89 16.11
CA ALA A 27 -33.12 -15.35 15.98
C ALA A 27 -33.36 -15.82 14.53
N ALA A 28 -33.98 -15.00 13.69
CA ALA A 28 -33.89 -15.15 12.24
C ALA A 28 -32.51 -14.69 11.71
N GLU A 29 -31.83 -13.79 12.43
CA GLU A 29 -30.50 -13.26 12.09
C GLU A 29 -29.31 -14.03 12.75
N ALA A 30 -29.54 -14.74 13.87
CA ALA A 30 -28.49 -15.42 14.66
C ALA A 30 -28.26 -16.90 14.31
N VAL A 31 -28.89 -17.43 13.26
CA VAL A 31 -28.49 -18.74 12.68
C VAL A 31 -27.17 -18.61 11.89
N ASN A 32 -26.69 -17.38 11.63
CA ASN A 32 -25.48 -17.09 10.85
C ASN A 32 -24.26 -16.63 11.67
N THR A 33 -24.01 -17.16 12.87
CA THR A 33 -22.72 -16.90 13.56
C THR A 33 -21.92 -18.17 13.80
N LYS A 34 -20.87 -18.35 13.00
CA LYS A 34 -19.67 -19.13 13.31
C LYS A 34 -18.50 -18.16 13.62
N PRO A 35 -17.41 -18.62 14.25
CA PRO A 35 -16.93 -18.08 15.53
C PRO A 35 -15.76 -17.09 15.44
N ASP A 36 -15.49 -16.47 16.58
CA ASP A 36 -14.43 -15.51 16.89
C ASP A 36 -13.04 -15.81 16.28
N LYS A 37 -12.49 -14.78 15.64
CA LYS A 37 -11.07 -14.38 15.55
C LYS A 37 -10.05 -15.48 15.27
N PHE A 38 -9.70 -15.61 13.99
CA PHE A 38 -8.38 -16.05 13.56
C PHE A 38 -7.75 -14.93 12.72
N ASN A 39 -6.74 -14.24 13.27
CA ASN A 39 -5.99 -13.21 12.56
C ASN A 39 -4.66 -13.82 12.11
N PHE A 40 -4.57 -14.29 10.86
CA PHE A 40 -3.40 -15.02 10.37
C PHE A 40 -2.37 -14.11 9.65
N TRP A 41 -2.73 -12.87 9.27
CA TRP A 41 -1.91 -12.05 8.35
C TRP A 41 -1.83 -10.53 8.63
N GLU A 42 -2.12 -10.06 9.84
CA GLU A 42 -1.87 -8.65 10.27
C GLU A 42 -2.45 -7.53 9.35
N SER A 43 -3.66 -7.69 8.79
CA SER A 43 -4.37 -6.60 8.08
C SER A 43 -5.43 -5.96 8.99
N GLU A 44 -5.35 -4.65 9.24
CA GLU A 44 -6.20 -3.95 10.22
C GLU A 44 -7.59 -3.53 9.69
N ASP A 45 -7.84 -3.59 8.38
CA ASP A 45 -9.11 -3.23 7.76
C ASP A 45 -9.67 -4.40 6.94
N LEU A 46 -10.67 -5.11 7.48
CA LEU A 46 -11.39 -6.19 6.79
C LEU A 46 -12.90 -5.91 6.81
N THR A 47 -13.50 -5.82 5.63
CA THR A 47 -14.95 -5.65 5.41
C THR A 47 -15.55 -6.97 4.93
N TRP A 48 -16.59 -7.49 5.60
CA TRP A 48 -17.25 -8.78 5.30
C TRP A 48 -18.57 -8.60 4.54
N TRP A 49 -18.89 -9.50 3.60
CA TRP A 49 -20.09 -9.42 2.76
C TRP A 49 -20.76 -10.79 2.49
N SER A 50 -22.10 -10.83 2.36
CA SER A 50 -22.92 -12.06 2.25
C SER A 50 -23.87 -12.09 1.03
N GLU A 51 -24.31 -13.30 0.65
CA GLU A 51 -24.92 -13.77 -0.62
C GLU A 51 -26.15 -13.05 -1.25
N GLU A 52 -26.71 -11.98 -0.69
CA GLU A 52 -27.87 -11.29 -1.29
C GLU A 52 -27.58 -9.79 -1.52
N SER A 53 -26.84 -9.47 -2.59
CA SER A 53 -26.47 -8.08 -2.94
C SER A 53 -27.43 -7.41 -3.93
N THR A 54 -27.87 -6.20 -3.60
CA THR A 54 -28.67 -5.29 -4.44
C THR A 54 -27.79 -4.47 -5.41
N GLU A 55 -28.36 -3.88 -6.49
CA GLU A 55 -27.61 -3.01 -7.44
C GLU A 55 -26.82 -1.87 -6.75
N GLU A 56 -27.37 -1.28 -5.69
CA GLU A 56 -26.71 -0.19 -4.92
C GLU A 56 -25.52 -0.71 -4.09
N GLU A 57 -25.54 -1.99 -3.72
CA GLU A 57 -24.46 -2.67 -3.03
C GLU A 57 -23.32 -3.00 -3.99
N THR A 58 -23.65 -3.46 -5.20
CA THR A 58 -22.68 -3.63 -6.31
C THR A 58 -21.96 -2.32 -6.64
N GLU A 59 -22.65 -1.18 -6.71
CA GLU A 59 -22.00 0.12 -6.91
C GLU A 59 -21.06 0.51 -5.76
N LYS A 60 -21.42 0.20 -4.50
CA LYS A 60 -20.53 0.44 -3.35
C LYS A 60 -19.30 -0.45 -3.39
N PHE A 61 -19.46 -1.70 -3.80
CA PHE A 61 -18.34 -2.61 -4.02
C PHE A 61 -17.41 -2.11 -5.14
N LEU A 62 -17.95 -1.73 -6.30
CA LEU A 62 -17.17 -1.15 -7.40
C LEU A 62 -16.45 0.14 -6.96
N SER A 63 -17.06 0.94 -6.08
CA SER A 63 -16.41 2.11 -5.48
C SER A 63 -15.29 1.75 -4.49
N ALA A 64 -15.41 0.65 -3.75
CA ALA A 64 -14.39 0.18 -2.82
C ALA A 64 -13.21 -0.49 -3.55
N PHE A 65 -13.51 -1.20 -4.66
CA PHE A 65 -12.56 -1.83 -5.59
C PHE A 65 -11.69 -0.79 -6.31
N SER A 66 -12.31 0.24 -6.89
CA SER A 66 -11.59 1.37 -7.51
C SER A 66 -10.70 2.13 -6.50
N GLN A 67 -11.04 2.10 -5.21
CA GLN A 67 -10.28 2.74 -4.13
C GLN A 67 -9.16 1.86 -3.51
N GLY A 68 -9.01 0.60 -3.94
CA GLY A 68 -7.93 -0.28 -3.47
C GLY A 68 -8.08 -0.78 -2.02
N THR A 69 -9.31 -0.84 -1.50
CA THR A 69 -9.60 -1.27 -0.13
C THR A 69 -9.80 -2.80 -0.08
N PRO A 70 -9.25 -3.54 0.90
CA PRO A 70 -9.49 -4.99 1.01
C PRO A 70 -10.96 -5.29 1.35
N VAL A 71 -11.61 -6.14 0.56
CA VAL A 71 -13.01 -6.58 0.78
C VAL A 71 -13.06 -8.11 0.75
N LEU A 72 -13.66 -8.74 1.75
CA LEU A 72 -13.95 -10.17 1.79
C LEU A 72 -15.37 -10.39 1.24
N THR A 73 -15.51 -11.15 0.16
CA THR A 73 -16.80 -11.50 -0.45
C THR A 73 -17.03 -13.00 -0.33
N ASN A 74 -18.30 -13.44 -0.35
CA ASN A 74 -18.71 -14.85 -0.42
C ASN A 74 -19.44 -15.17 -1.76
N VAL A 75 -19.18 -14.42 -2.84
CA VAL A 75 -20.03 -14.42 -4.05
C VAL A 75 -19.22 -14.73 -5.32
N GLU A 76 -19.76 -15.58 -6.20
CA GLU A 76 -19.27 -15.81 -7.57
C GLU A 76 -19.48 -14.55 -8.43
N TRP A 77 -18.44 -14.05 -9.09
CA TRP A 77 -18.58 -12.93 -10.03
C TRP A 77 -18.24 -13.30 -11.47
N ASP A 78 -19.16 -12.91 -12.34
CA ASP A 78 -18.88 -12.52 -13.73
C ASP A 78 -18.33 -11.09 -13.73
N VAL A 79 -17.21 -10.89 -14.41
CA VAL A 79 -16.56 -9.57 -14.51
C VAL A 79 -17.46 -8.60 -15.29
N ALA A 80 -17.99 -7.57 -14.61
CA ALA A 80 -18.75 -6.49 -15.24
C ALA A 80 -17.83 -5.58 -16.09
N GLU A 81 -18.33 -5.03 -17.21
CA GLU A 81 -17.60 -4.12 -18.12
C GLU A 81 -16.87 -2.96 -17.40
N GLN A 82 -17.43 -2.47 -16.30
CA GLN A 82 -16.85 -1.39 -15.50
C GLN A 82 -15.59 -1.81 -14.72
N LEU A 83 -15.51 -3.07 -14.27
CA LEU A 83 -14.33 -3.63 -13.59
C LEU A 83 -13.16 -3.82 -14.56
N ILE A 84 -13.45 -4.16 -15.82
CA ILE A 84 -12.44 -4.29 -16.90
C ILE A 84 -11.83 -2.93 -17.20
N ASN A 85 -12.65 -1.87 -17.28
CA ASN A 85 -12.16 -0.52 -17.51
C ASN A 85 -11.25 -0.05 -16.35
N ASP A 86 -11.62 -0.32 -15.10
CA ASP A 86 -10.80 0.02 -13.92
C ASP A 86 -9.50 -0.80 -13.84
N LEU A 87 -9.48 -2.04 -14.36
CA LEU A 87 -8.27 -2.88 -14.44
C LEU A 87 -7.34 -2.49 -15.61
N GLN A 88 -7.87 -1.76 -16.61
CA GLN A 88 -7.12 -1.23 -17.76
C GLN A 88 -6.40 0.10 -17.45
N GLU A 89 -6.80 0.81 -16.38
CA GLU A 89 -6.15 2.05 -15.95
C GLU A 89 -4.90 1.80 -15.09
N ASP A 90 -3.89 2.65 -15.24
CA ASP A 90 -2.63 2.60 -14.49
C ASP A 90 -2.85 3.10 -13.04
N LEU A 91 -3.26 2.17 -12.15
CA LEU A 91 -3.69 2.43 -10.77
C LEU A 91 -2.78 1.69 -9.75
N PRO A 92 -2.70 2.15 -8.49
CA PRO A 92 -1.83 1.56 -7.46
C PRO A 92 -2.13 0.08 -7.19
N LYS A 93 -1.13 -0.67 -6.71
CA LYS A 93 -1.20 -2.10 -6.37
C LYS A 93 -2.52 -2.49 -5.69
N LEU A 94 -3.22 -3.48 -6.25
CA LEU A 94 -4.46 -4.01 -5.70
C LEU A 94 -4.15 -5.22 -4.81
N LYS A 95 -4.43 -5.10 -3.51
CA LYS A 95 -4.34 -6.20 -2.54
C LYS A 95 -5.73 -6.71 -2.21
N TYR A 96 -5.98 -7.99 -2.46
CA TYR A 96 -7.29 -8.60 -2.24
C TYR A 96 -7.17 -9.89 -1.41
N GLY A 97 -8.06 -10.06 -0.45
CA GLY A 97 -8.15 -11.24 0.41
C GLY A 97 -9.54 -11.84 0.32
N PHE A 98 -9.66 -13.15 0.10
CA PHE A 98 -10.92 -13.89 -0.05
C PHE A 98 -10.97 -15.07 0.92
N ILE A 99 -12.12 -15.34 1.53
CA ILE A 99 -12.38 -16.55 2.32
C ILE A 99 -13.45 -17.37 1.59
N ASN A 100 -13.11 -18.56 1.11
CA ASN A 100 -14.08 -19.45 0.48
C ASN A 100 -14.82 -20.29 1.53
N GLU A 101 -16.15 -20.13 1.62
CA GLU A 101 -17.03 -20.93 2.48
C GLU A 101 -18.12 -21.71 1.68
N GLY A 102 -18.07 -21.72 0.33
CA GLY A 102 -19.11 -22.27 -0.56
C GLY A 102 -18.63 -23.08 -1.78
N VAL A 103 -19.56 -23.65 -2.57
CA VAL A 103 -19.30 -24.79 -3.49
C VAL A 103 -18.65 -24.43 -4.85
N GLU A 104 -18.65 -23.16 -5.29
CA GLU A 104 -17.97 -22.70 -6.53
C GLU A 104 -17.54 -21.23 -6.35
N SER A 105 -16.28 -20.85 -6.64
CA SER A 105 -15.86 -19.43 -6.57
C SER A 105 -14.49 -19.15 -7.23
N ALA A 106 -14.50 -18.58 -8.43
CA ALA A 106 -13.31 -17.95 -9.03
C ALA A 106 -13.26 -16.44 -8.67
N LEU A 107 -12.08 -15.94 -8.33
CA LEU A 107 -11.89 -14.52 -7.97
C LEU A 107 -11.92 -13.61 -9.20
N LEU A 108 -11.39 -14.07 -10.33
CA LEU A 108 -11.41 -13.35 -11.60
C LEU A 108 -11.89 -14.30 -12.70
N THR A 109 -13.03 -14.00 -13.31
CA THR A 109 -13.62 -14.81 -14.39
C THR A 109 -13.66 -14.02 -15.69
N PHE A 110 -12.90 -14.44 -16.69
CA PHE A 110 -12.90 -13.83 -18.02
C PHE A 110 -13.78 -14.64 -18.98
N SER A 111 -14.80 -14.01 -19.55
CA SER A 111 -15.75 -14.65 -20.47
C SER A 111 -15.90 -13.85 -21.76
N SER A 112 -16.03 -14.57 -22.89
CA SER A 112 -16.31 -13.96 -24.19
C SER A 112 -17.74 -13.40 -24.35
N HIS A 113 -18.67 -13.69 -23.43
CA HIS A 113 -20.07 -13.19 -23.49
C HIS A 113 -20.20 -11.67 -23.32
N HIS A 114 -19.29 -11.04 -22.58
CA HIS A 114 -19.37 -9.62 -22.22
C HIS A 114 -18.56 -8.69 -23.13
N VAL A 115 -17.87 -9.24 -24.13
CA VAL A 115 -17.24 -8.42 -25.19
C VAL A 115 -18.30 -8.16 -26.27
N SER A 116 -19.20 -7.22 -26.00
CA SER A 116 -20.20 -6.76 -26.96
C SER A 116 -19.61 -5.80 -28.01
N ILE A 117 -18.42 -6.09 -28.55
CA ILE A 117 -17.82 -5.28 -29.61
C ILE A 117 -17.14 -6.19 -30.64
N SER A 118 -17.44 -5.91 -31.89
CA SER A 118 -16.85 -6.48 -33.10
C SER A 118 -15.35 -6.19 -33.28
N SER A 119 -14.54 -6.25 -32.22
CA SER A 119 -13.09 -6.00 -32.24
C SER A 119 -12.35 -7.18 -31.59
N SER A 120 -11.45 -7.76 -32.37
CA SER A 120 -10.49 -8.80 -32.01
C SER A 120 -9.37 -8.32 -31.05
N GLU A 121 -9.68 -7.40 -30.13
CA GLU A 121 -8.66 -6.77 -29.27
C GLU A 121 -8.48 -7.54 -27.95
N PRO A 122 -7.22 -7.73 -27.48
CA PRO A 122 -6.94 -8.45 -26.24
C PRO A 122 -7.35 -7.64 -25.00
N ILE A 123 -7.91 -8.31 -23.99
CA ILE A 123 -8.18 -7.72 -22.68
C ILE A 123 -6.83 -7.48 -22.01
N THR A 124 -6.49 -6.23 -21.69
CA THR A 124 -5.22 -5.89 -21.05
C THR A 124 -5.46 -5.42 -19.62
N ILE A 125 -4.65 -5.88 -18.68
CA ILE A 125 -4.70 -5.55 -17.25
C ILE A 125 -3.35 -4.95 -16.90
N ASN A 126 -3.32 -3.64 -16.68
CA ASN A 126 -2.10 -2.87 -16.44
C ASN A 126 -1.98 -2.47 -14.96
N ARG A 127 -2.16 -3.45 -14.07
CA ARG A 127 -2.19 -3.22 -12.62
C ARG A 127 -1.56 -4.39 -11.86
N GLU A 128 -0.76 -4.09 -10.83
CA GLU A 128 -0.20 -5.12 -9.96
C GLU A 128 -1.30 -5.74 -9.08
N LEU A 129 -1.40 -7.06 -9.09
CA LEU A 129 -2.38 -7.84 -8.33
C LEU A 129 -1.71 -8.68 -7.24
N ASP A 130 -2.20 -8.60 -6.01
CA ASP A 130 -1.73 -9.40 -4.88
C ASP A 130 -2.95 -10.02 -4.19
N LEU A 131 -3.21 -11.28 -4.55
CA LEU A 131 -4.43 -12.02 -4.32
C LEU A 131 -4.16 -13.11 -3.27
N LYS A 132 -4.92 -13.09 -2.17
CA LYS A 132 -4.78 -14.05 -1.06
C LYS A 132 -6.09 -14.78 -0.83
N ILE A 133 -6.06 -16.10 -0.81
CA ILE A 133 -7.25 -16.95 -0.69
C ILE A 133 -7.11 -17.88 0.52
N LEU A 134 -8.08 -17.84 1.43
CA LEU A 134 -8.25 -18.80 2.52
C LEU A 134 -9.47 -19.68 2.23
N ASP A 135 -9.28 -20.95 1.93
CA ASP A 135 -10.39 -21.88 1.66
C ASP A 135 -10.78 -22.67 2.91
N VAL A 136 -12.02 -22.55 3.35
CA VAL A 136 -12.57 -23.10 4.61
C VAL A 136 -13.56 -24.24 4.35
N ASN A 137 -13.81 -24.59 3.09
CA ASN A 137 -14.81 -25.59 2.69
C ASN A 137 -14.66 -26.95 3.37
N HIS A 138 -15.78 -27.69 3.49
CA HIS A 138 -15.81 -29.05 4.05
C HIS A 138 -15.86 -30.10 2.93
N GLU A 139 -15.26 -31.26 3.19
CA GLU A 139 -15.12 -32.39 2.24
C GLU A 139 -16.46 -32.72 1.53
N GLY A 140 -16.49 -32.59 0.20
CA GLY A 140 -17.60 -33.10 -0.63
C GLY A 140 -18.11 -32.23 -1.80
N SER A 141 -17.62 -31.00 -2.00
CA SER A 141 -17.96 -30.18 -3.17
C SER A 141 -17.12 -30.56 -4.40
N ALA A 142 -17.74 -30.61 -5.58
CA ALA A 142 -17.17 -31.19 -6.81
C ALA A 142 -16.73 -30.16 -7.87
N SER A 143 -16.44 -28.91 -7.49
CA SER A 143 -16.08 -27.85 -8.45
C SER A 143 -14.98 -26.90 -7.98
N ARG A 144 -14.36 -26.20 -8.94
CA ARG A 144 -12.96 -26.47 -9.33
C ARG A 144 -11.95 -25.32 -9.24
N VAL A 145 -12.30 -24.04 -9.28
CA VAL A 145 -11.32 -22.94 -9.44
C VAL A 145 -11.43 -21.92 -8.31
N LEU A 146 -10.31 -21.43 -7.78
CA LEU A 146 -10.22 -20.51 -6.62
C LEU A 146 -9.65 -19.11 -6.97
N GLY A 147 -8.90 -18.97 -8.07
CA GLY A 147 -8.18 -17.73 -8.42
C GLY A 147 -8.64 -17.12 -9.74
N ILE A 148 -8.02 -17.53 -10.84
CA ILE A 148 -8.31 -16.98 -12.18
C ILE A 148 -8.99 -18.06 -13.03
N GLN A 149 -10.10 -17.74 -13.67
CA GLN A 149 -10.83 -18.62 -14.56
C GLN A 149 -11.07 -17.93 -15.91
N THR A 150 -10.95 -18.69 -17.00
CA THR A 150 -11.44 -18.26 -18.32
C THR A 150 -12.58 -19.19 -18.76
N ILE A 151 -13.62 -18.62 -19.39
CA ILE A 151 -14.81 -19.33 -19.87
C ILE A 151 -15.01 -18.98 -21.35
N PRO A 152 -14.95 -19.94 -22.30
CA PRO A 152 -14.91 -19.61 -23.71
C PRO A 152 -16.24 -19.90 -24.42
N ASP A 153 -16.67 -18.95 -25.24
CA ASP A 153 -17.63 -19.12 -26.34
C ASP A 153 -17.02 -18.72 -27.70
N SER A 154 -15.93 -17.94 -27.69
CA SER A 154 -15.09 -17.57 -28.84
C SER A 154 -13.61 -17.42 -28.43
N GLN A 155 -12.68 -17.33 -29.38
CA GLN A 155 -11.27 -17.09 -29.08
C GLN A 155 -11.05 -15.67 -28.55
N PHE A 156 -10.41 -15.53 -27.40
CA PHE A 156 -9.99 -14.24 -26.84
C PHE A 156 -8.66 -14.35 -26.11
N GLN A 157 -8.03 -13.20 -25.89
CA GLN A 157 -6.72 -13.07 -25.25
C GLN A 157 -6.81 -12.14 -24.04
N VAL A 158 -6.13 -12.50 -22.94
CA VAL A 158 -5.99 -11.69 -21.73
C VAL A 158 -4.51 -11.47 -21.43
N ASN A 159 -4.09 -10.22 -21.26
CA ASN A 159 -2.72 -9.81 -20.96
C ASN A 159 -2.64 -9.16 -19.58
N PHE A 160 -1.84 -9.70 -18.67
CA PHE A 160 -1.43 -9.04 -17.44
C PHE A 160 -0.06 -8.37 -17.67
N GLU A 161 -0.04 -7.05 -17.75
CA GLU A 161 1.18 -6.25 -18.00
C GLU A 161 2.05 -6.06 -16.75
N LYS A 162 1.46 -6.16 -15.56
CA LYS A 162 2.14 -5.99 -14.25
C LYS A 162 2.09 -7.29 -13.42
N ALA A 163 2.87 -7.34 -12.35
CA ALA A 163 3.02 -8.53 -11.52
C ALA A 163 1.70 -9.03 -10.89
N VAL A 164 1.52 -10.35 -10.90
CA VAL A 164 0.41 -11.06 -10.23
C VAL A 164 0.98 -12.02 -9.19
N ASN A 165 0.57 -11.84 -7.94
CA ASN A 165 0.89 -12.74 -6.83
C ASN A 165 -0.40 -13.39 -6.34
N LEU A 166 -0.42 -14.71 -6.24
CA LEU A 166 -1.55 -15.52 -5.81
C LEU A 166 -1.10 -16.46 -4.69
N GLU A 167 -1.56 -16.20 -3.47
CA GLU A 167 -1.30 -17.04 -2.29
C GLU A 167 -2.57 -17.77 -1.86
N ILE A 168 -2.50 -19.08 -1.69
CA ILE A 168 -3.64 -19.93 -1.32
C ILE A 168 -3.29 -20.67 -0.03
N GLN A 169 -4.22 -20.68 0.93
CA GLN A 169 -4.16 -21.49 2.15
C GLN A 169 -5.50 -22.21 2.34
N ARG A 170 -5.49 -23.54 2.39
CA ARG A 170 -6.70 -24.35 2.57
C ARG A 170 -6.73 -24.97 3.97
N LEU A 171 -7.92 -25.03 4.56
CA LEU A 171 -8.14 -25.62 5.88
C LEU A 171 -8.59 -27.09 5.79
N ASN A 172 -9.40 -27.50 4.80
CA ASN A 172 -9.82 -28.90 4.62
C ASN A 172 -10.06 -29.23 3.12
N GLY A 173 -9.64 -30.41 2.65
CA GLY A 173 -10.01 -30.95 1.32
C GLY A 173 -8.86 -31.19 0.32
N THR A 174 -9.14 -31.98 -0.72
CA THR A 174 -8.24 -32.32 -1.85
C THR A 174 -8.92 -31.99 -3.17
N GLY A 175 -8.23 -31.31 -4.12
CA GLY A 175 -8.69 -31.23 -5.52
C GLY A 175 -9.14 -29.89 -6.11
N PHE A 176 -8.64 -28.74 -5.63
CA PHE A 176 -8.99 -27.40 -6.16
C PHE A 176 -7.90 -26.81 -7.06
N LEU A 177 -8.28 -25.92 -7.98
CA LEU A 177 -7.41 -25.24 -8.96
C LEU A 177 -7.20 -23.76 -8.64
N ALA A 178 -5.99 -23.25 -8.84
CA ALA A 178 -5.69 -21.82 -8.70
C ALA A 178 -6.03 -21.03 -9.97
N ILE A 179 -5.67 -21.58 -11.13
CA ILE A 179 -5.92 -20.98 -12.44
C ILE A 179 -6.52 -22.04 -13.37
N SER A 180 -7.63 -21.73 -14.04
CA SER A 180 -8.16 -22.53 -15.15
C SER A 180 -8.22 -21.70 -16.43
N VAL A 181 -7.59 -22.22 -17.48
CA VAL A 181 -7.62 -21.67 -18.82
C VAL A 181 -8.41 -22.62 -19.69
N ALA A 182 -9.53 -22.16 -20.22
CA ALA A 182 -10.39 -22.96 -21.07
C ALA A 182 -9.97 -22.97 -22.55
N ASP A 183 -10.51 -23.92 -23.30
CA ASP A 183 -10.15 -24.13 -24.71
C ASP A 183 -10.34 -22.87 -25.59
N GLY A 184 -9.31 -22.54 -26.38
CA GLY A 184 -9.33 -21.39 -27.29
C GLY A 184 -9.01 -20.03 -26.66
N THR A 185 -8.53 -20.00 -25.41
CA THR A 185 -8.08 -18.77 -24.73
C THR A 185 -6.55 -18.62 -24.74
N GLU A 186 -6.05 -17.40 -24.90
CA GLU A 186 -4.64 -17.05 -24.65
C GLU A 186 -4.52 -16.18 -23.38
N LEU A 187 -3.80 -16.67 -22.37
CA LEU A 187 -3.60 -15.98 -21.08
C LEU A 187 -2.10 -15.65 -20.91
N HIS A 188 -1.75 -14.36 -20.93
CA HIS A 188 -0.37 -13.87 -20.92
C HIS A 188 -0.05 -13.13 -19.62
N PHE A 189 1.05 -13.49 -18.97
CA PHE A 189 1.66 -12.74 -17.87
C PHE A 189 2.99 -12.16 -18.35
N LEU A 190 3.07 -10.83 -18.45
CA LEU A 190 4.18 -10.15 -19.11
C LEU A 190 5.30 -9.73 -18.14
N ASP A 191 4.97 -9.40 -16.89
CA ASP A 191 5.93 -8.97 -15.85
C ASP A 191 6.33 -10.11 -14.90
N LYS A 192 5.40 -10.60 -14.06
CA LYS A 192 5.70 -11.67 -13.09
C LYS A 192 4.43 -12.41 -12.66
N LEU A 193 4.54 -13.73 -12.50
CA LEU A 193 3.48 -14.54 -11.89
C LEU A 193 4.04 -15.37 -10.73
N THR A 194 3.52 -15.19 -9.53
CA THR A 194 3.86 -16.03 -8.37
C THR A 194 2.61 -16.71 -7.86
N VAL A 195 2.61 -18.05 -7.84
CA VAL A 195 1.51 -18.85 -7.29
C VAL A 195 2.06 -19.75 -6.18
N LYS A 196 1.61 -19.52 -4.95
CA LYS A 196 2.05 -20.30 -3.79
C LYS A 196 0.86 -20.88 -3.05
N ASP A 197 0.89 -22.19 -2.87
CA ASP A 197 -0.07 -22.94 -2.08
C ASP A 197 0.60 -23.40 -0.78
N TYR A 198 0.17 -22.80 0.33
CA TYR A 198 0.65 -23.06 1.69
C TYR A 198 -0.15 -24.15 2.40
N SER A 199 -1.04 -24.83 1.69
CA SER A 199 -1.91 -25.87 2.26
C SER A 199 -1.14 -27.15 2.58
N SER A 200 -1.60 -27.86 3.61
CA SER A 200 -1.09 -29.20 3.93
C SER A 200 -1.61 -30.31 3.02
N ALA A 201 -2.58 -30.00 2.14
CA ALA A 201 -3.21 -30.95 1.23
C ALA A 201 -2.74 -30.72 -0.22
N PRO A 202 -2.46 -31.79 -0.99
CA PRO A 202 -2.05 -31.67 -2.39
C PRO A 202 -3.20 -31.16 -3.27
N ALA A 203 -2.91 -30.22 -4.15
CA ALA A 203 -3.87 -29.67 -5.10
C ALA A 203 -3.23 -29.34 -6.46
N LEU A 204 -4.08 -29.06 -7.44
CA LEU A 204 -3.65 -28.64 -8.78
C LEU A 204 -3.52 -27.10 -8.80
N LEU A 205 -2.44 -26.52 -9.31
CA LEU A 205 -2.36 -25.05 -9.43
C LEU A 205 -2.98 -24.55 -10.74
N VAL A 206 -2.55 -25.09 -11.87
CA VAL A 206 -2.94 -24.56 -13.18
C VAL A 206 -3.50 -25.68 -14.05
N GLN A 207 -4.69 -25.47 -14.61
CA GLN A 207 -5.26 -26.29 -15.68
C GLN A 207 -5.34 -25.48 -16.95
N VAL A 208 -4.91 -26.09 -18.06
CA VAL A 208 -4.99 -25.46 -19.38
C VAL A 208 -5.67 -26.40 -20.37
N GLY A 209 -6.68 -25.88 -21.07
CA GLY A 209 -7.51 -26.60 -22.05
C GLY A 209 -8.78 -27.24 -21.47
N GLU A 210 -9.39 -26.66 -20.43
CA GLU A 210 -10.64 -27.20 -19.88
C GLU A 210 -11.83 -26.99 -20.85
N HIS A 211 -12.74 -27.98 -20.93
CA HIS A 211 -13.95 -28.05 -21.77
C HIS A 211 -13.75 -28.36 -23.27
N THR A 212 -13.82 -29.66 -23.59
CA THR A 212 -13.71 -30.23 -24.94
C THR A 212 -14.85 -29.76 -25.87
N ARG A 213 -14.67 -28.63 -26.56
CA ARG A 213 -15.33 -28.37 -27.84
C ARG A 213 -14.38 -27.67 -28.79
N ASN A 214 -13.90 -28.46 -29.74
CA ASN A 214 -13.10 -28.06 -30.91
C ASN A 214 -11.61 -27.87 -30.61
N SER A 215 -10.80 -28.48 -31.48
CA SER A 215 -9.34 -28.62 -31.47
C SER A 215 -8.54 -27.30 -31.54
N VAL A 216 -8.96 -26.28 -30.80
CA VAL A 216 -8.43 -24.93 -30.83
C VAL A 216 -7.38 -24.80 -29.72
N ARG A 217 -6.20 -24.26 -30.08
CA ARG A 217 -5.05 -24.17 -29.17
C ARG A 217 -5.33 -23.19 -28.02
N SER A 218 -5.00 -23.59 -26.81
CA SER A 218 -5.01 -22.75 -25.61
C SER A 218 -3.58 -22.39 -25.23
N LEU A 219 -3.30 -21.14 -24.89
CA LEU A 219 -1.95 -20.67 -24.58
C LEU A 219 -1.91 -20.08 -23.17
N PHE A 220 -0.97 -20.55 -22.36
CA PHE A 220 -0.59 -19.92 -21.10
C PHE A 220 0.85 -19.43 -21.24
N GLN A 221 1.06 -18.11 -21.30
CA GLN A 221 2.35 -17.50 -21.58
C GLN A 221 2.90 -16.75 -20.37
N LEU A 222 4.16 -17.02 -20.04
CA LEU A 222 4.94 -16.42 -18.95
C LEU A 222 6.16 -15.71 -19.55
N SER A 223 6.09 -14.39 -19.70
CA SER A 223 7.17 -13.63 -20.34
C SER A 223 8.18 -13.04 -19.35
N GLY A 224 7.83 -12.91 -18.06
CA GLY A 224 8.76 -12.51 -17.02
C GLY A 224 8.86 -13.53 -15.86
N PRO A 225 9.67 -13.26 -14.83
CA PRO A 225 10.04 -14.25 -13.83
C PRO A 225 8.82 -14.85 -13.11
N SER A 226 8.68 -16.16 -13.14
CA SER A 226 7.49 -16.85 -12.64
C SER A 226 7.84 -17.98 -11.69
N SER A 227 7.08 -18.11 -10.59
CA SER A 227 7.32 -19.13 -9.57
C SER A 227 6.04 -19.81 -9.11
N PHE A 228 6.09 -21.14 -8.97
CA PHE A 228 4.97 -22.00 -8.60
C PHE A 228 5.39 -22.92 -7.46
N LYS A 229 4.61 -22.96 -6.37
CA LYS A 229 4.90 -23.83 -5.23
C LYS A 229 3.65 -24.53 -4.71
N THR A 230 3.64 -25.86 -4.63
CA THR A 230 2.55 -26.66 -4.05
C THR A 230 3.04 -28.03 -3.55
N LEU A 231 2.29 -28.70 -2.68
CA LEU A 231 2.50 -30.13 -2.37
C LEU A 231 1.86 -31.08 -3.39
N GLY A 232 0.98 -30.57 -4.28
CA GLY A 232 0.27 -31.35 -5.29
C GLY A 232 0.84 -31.20 -6.71
N THR A 233 -0.03 -30.99 -7.71
CA THR A 233 0.35 -30.84 -9.11
C THR A 233 0.46 -29.37 -9.50
N ALA A 234 1.56 -28.93 -10.12
CA ALA A 234 1.66 -27.55 -10.59
C ALA A 234 0.82 -27.31 -11.86
N PHE A 235 1.00 -28.12 -12.91
CA PHE A 235 0.31 -27.94 -14.18
C PHE A 235 -0.33 -29.22 -14.68
N ASN A 236 -1.59 -29.13 -15.12
CA ASN A 236 -2.24 -30.14 -15.94
C ASN A 236 -2.56 -29.54 -17.32
N LEU A 237 -1.98 -30.12 -18.36
CA LEU A 237 -2.06 -29.61 -19.74
C LEU A 237 -2.79 -30.61 -20.63
N GLU A 238 -3.97 -30.25 -21.12
CA GLU A 238 -4.70 -31.06 -22.09
C GLU A 238 -3.98 -31.08 -23.45
N SER A 239 -4.35 -32.00 -24.34
CA SER A 239 -3.65 -32.22 -25.62
C SER A 239 -3.57 -30.99 -26.54
N SER A 240 -4.51 -30.04 -26.44
CA SER A 240 -4.56 -28.76 -27.19
C SER A 240 -3.79 -27.62 -26.49
N ALA A 241 -3.38 -27.80 -25.24
CA ALA A 241 -2.79 -26.77 -24.42
C ALA A 241 -1.32 -26.53 -24.71
N CYS A 242 -0.89 -25.28 -24.60
CA CYS A 242 0.50 -24.87 -24.68
C CYS A 242 0.87 -23.96 -23.50
N LEU A 243 1.88 -24.35 -22.74
CA LEU A 243 2.58 -23.47 -21.80
C LEU A 243 3.81 -22.89 -22.51
N LYS A 244 4.02 -21.57 -22.45
CA LYS A 244 5.22 -20.91 -22.99
C LYS A 244 5.89 -20.06 -21.91
N ALA A 245 7.19 -20.24 -21.71
CA ALA A 245 8.01 -19.45 -20.79
C ALA A 245 9.19 -18.81 -21.54
N SER A 246 9.47 -17.53 -21.29
CA SER A 246 10.56 -16.78 -21.94
C SER A 246 11.52 -16.06 -20.97
N SER A 247 11.36 -16.29 -19.67
CA SER A 247 12.23 -15.76 -18.59
C SER A 247 12.44 -16.86 -17.53
N SER A 248 12.74 -16.55 -16.28
CA SER A 248 12.94 -17.57 -15.24
C SER A 248 11.61 -18.26 -14.87
N LEU A 249 11.59 -19.60 -14.88
CA LEU A 249 10.44 -20.43 -14.48
C LEU A 249 10.87 -21.39 -13.36
N ASN A 250 10.41 -21.14 -12.14
CA ASN A 250 10.68 -22.00 -10.99
C ASN A 250 9.41 -22.75 -10.56
N ILE A 251 9.46 -24.07 -10.52
CA ILE A 251 8.35 -24.93 -10.11
C ILE A 251 8.82 -25.88 -9.01
N GLU A 252 8.22 -25.78 -7.83
CA GLU A 252 8.35 -26.73 -6.73
C GLU A 252 6.99 -27.40 -6.45
N ALA A 253 6.83 -28.67 -6.85
CA ALA A 253 5.57 -29.38 -6.76
C ALA A 253 5.74 -30.85 -6.35
N GLY A 254 4.67 -31.50 -5.88
CA GLY A 254 4.62 -32.96 -5.78
C GLY A 254 4.69 -33.60 -7.18
N LYS A 255 3.93 -33.05 -8.14
CA LYS A 255 4.00 -33.35 -9.58
C LYS A 255 4.14 -32.06 -10.39
N VAL A 256 5.11 -31.98 -11.27
CA VAL A 256 5.41 -30.74 -12.01
C VAL A 256 4.42 -30.57 -13.18
N PHE A 257 4.33 -31.57 -14.06
CA PHE A 257 3.43 -31.58 -15.21
C PHE A 257 2.62 -32.88 -15.28
N THR A 258 1.36 -32.77 -15.65
CA THR A 258 0.49 -33.89 -16.04
C THR A 258 -0.23 -33.59 -17.36
N GLY A 259 -0.76 -34.62 -18.01
CA GLY A 259 -1.49 -34.50 -19.27
C GLY A 259 -0.60 -34.61 -20.52
N ASN A 260 -1.16 -34.25 -21.68
CA ASN A 260 -0.58 -34.48 -23.01
C ASN A 260 -0.29 -33.21 -23.83
N GLY A 261 -0.36 -32.02 -23.21
CA GLY A 261 -0.12 -30.74 -23.87
C GLY A 261 1.36 -30.44 -24.19
N LYS A 262 1.62 -29.23 -24.70
CA LYS A 262 2.96 -28.76 -25.06
C LYS A 262 3.52 -27.76 -24.05
N VAL A 263 4.80 -27.87 -23.69
CA VAL A 263 5.54 -26.87 -22.89
C VAL A 263 6.70 -26.34 -23.75
N ILE A 264 6.89 -25.02 -23.81
CA ILE A 264 7.96 -24.36 -24.56
C ILE A 264 8.69 -23.38 -23.65
N ALA A 265 9.97 -23.61 -23.40
CA ALA A 265 10.87 -22.70 -22.71
C ALA A 265 11.88 -22.11 -23.73
N ASP A 266 11.90 -20.80 -23.93
CA ASP A 266 12.73 -20.15 -24.95
C ASP A 266 13.61 -19.07 -24.30
N GLY A 267 14.91 -19.33 -24.18
CA GLY A 267 15.88 -18.51 -23.45
C GLY A 267 15.70 -18.50 -21.92
N ALA A 268 14.80 -19.34 -21.40
CA ALA A 268 14.37 -19.35 -20.01
C ALA A 268 15.35 -20.07 -19.05
N GLU A 269 15.48 -19.56 -17.82
CA GLU A 269 16.10 -20.28 -16.69
C GLU A 269 15.03 -21.11 -15.98
N VAL A 270 15.04 -22.41 -16.17
CA VAL A 270 13.99 -23.32 -15.70
C VAL A 270 14.49 -24.16 -14.54
N TYR A 271 13.78 -24.13 -13.41
CA TYR A 271 14.00 -25.00 -12.25
C TYR A 271 12.74 -25.84 -12.00
N LEU A 272 12.85 -27.16 -12.06
CA LEU A 272 11.75 -28.10 -11.87
C LEU A 272 12.06 -29.05 -10.72
N LYS A 273 11.33 -28.94 -9.61
CA LYS A 273 11.43 -29.84 -8.45
C LYS A 273 10.10 -30.58 -8.25
N GLY A 274 10.10 -31.91 -8.36
CA GLY A 274 8.91 -32.74 -8.24
C GLY A 274 8.84 -33.92 -9.21
N ASP A 275 7.81 -34.74 -9.14
CA ASP A 275 7.58 -35.88 -10.05
C ASP A 275 7.18 -35.43 -11.47
N LEU A 276 7.80 -36.01 -12.49
CA LEU A 276 7.58 -35.74 -13.92
C LEU A 276 7.05 -36.95 -14.72
N GLY A 277 6.87 -38.11 -14.08
CA GLY A 277 6.54 -39.37 -14.78
C GLY A 277 5.16 -39.40 -15.44
N ASP A 278 4.23 -38.62 -14.92
CA ASP A 278 2.85 -38.54 -15.40
C ASP A 278 2.66 -37.58 -16.58
N PHE A 279 3.70 -36.86 -16.99
CA PHE A 279 3.65 -36.07 -18.21
C PHE A 279 3.71 -36.98 -19.44
N GLY A 280 2.73 -36.87 -20.33
CA GLY A 280 2.66 -37.57 -21.61
C GLY A 280 2.78 -36.63 -22.82
N GLY A 281 2.95 -35.33 -22.58
CA GLY A 281 2.98 -34.28 -23.59
C GLY A 281 4.34 -34.05 -24.24
N ILE A 282 4.56 -32.86 -24.81
CA ILE A 282 5.83 -32.47 -25.44
C ILE A 282 6.41 -31.25 -24.72
N TYR A 283 7.56 -31.41 -24.06
CA TYR A 283 8.40 -30.34 -23.55
C TYR A 283 9.43 -29.94 -24.60
N GLN A 284 9.66 -28.65 -24.79
CA GLN A 284 10.64 -28.09 -25.70
C GLN A 284 11.41 -26.97 -24.99
N GLN A 285 12.74 -27.02 -24.98
CA GLN A 285 13.57 -25.91 -24.50
C GLN A 285 14.63 -25.51 -25.51
N ILE A 286 14.76 -24.20 -25.73
CA ILE A 286 15.69 -23.58 -26.67
C ILE A 286 16.51 -22.54 -25.88
N GLY A 287 17.79 -22.79 -25.61
CA GLY A 287 18.62 -21.89 -24.81
C GLY A 287 18.30 -21.89 -23.30
N GLY A 288 19.02 -21.07 -22.54
CA GLY A 288 18.86 -20.92 -21.09
C GLY A 288 19.41 -22.09 -20.27
N THR A 289 18.97 -22.18 -19.02
CA THR A 289 19.39 -23.23 -18.05
C THR A 289 18.20 -24.11 -17.71
N LEU A 290 18.42 -25.41 -17.54
CA LEU A 290 17.41 -26.36 -17.08
C LEU A 290 17.99 -27.15 -15.90
N GLU A 291 17.39 -26.93 -14.74
CA GLU A 291 17.65 -27.69 -13.52
C GLU A 291 16.44 -28.57 -13.20
N ILE A 292 16.67 -29.87 -13.02
CA ILE A 292 15.62 -30.81 -12.63
C ILE A 292 16.03 -31.55 -11.35
N VAL A 293 15.14 -31.51 -10.36
CA VAL A 293 15.21 -32.22 -9.09
C VAL A 293 14.00 -33.15 -8.97
N SER A 294 14.13 -34.38 -9.49
CA SER A 294 13.07 -35.39 -9.56
C SER A 294 13.64 -36.80 -9.41
N ASP A 295 12.97 -37.66 -8.64
CA ASP A 295 13.33 -39.08 -8.54
C ASP A 295 12.76 -39.94 -9.70
N THR A 296 12.00 -39.33 -10.63
CA THR A 296 11.27 -40.03 -11.68
C THR A 296 11.99 -40.00 -13.03
N GLN A 297 12.00 -41.12 -13.75
CA GLN A 297 12.57 -41.19 -15.11
C GLN A 297 11.71 -40.42 -16.12
N LEU A 298 12.35 -39.63 -16.97
CA LEU A 298 11.66 -38.89 -18.04
C LEU A 298 11.31 -39.80 -19.21
N LYS A 299 10.11 -39.61 -19.79
CA LYS A 299 9.74 -40.22 -21.07
C LYS A 299 10.45 -39.48 -22.20
N HIS A 300 11.52 -40.04 -22.73
CA HIS A 300 12.38 -39.38 -23.72
C HIS A 300 11.64 -38.81 -24.95
N GLU A 301 10.60 -39.48 -25.45
CA GLU A 301 9.80 -39.02 -26.62
C GLU A 301 9.07 -37.69 -26.36
N SER A 302 8.86 -37.37 -25.08
CA SER A 302 8.14 -36.19 -24.61
C SER A 302 9.03 -34.96 -24.43
N TRP A 303 10.34 -35.00 -24.68
CA TRP A 303 11.23 -33.89 -24.36
C TRP A 303 12.14 -33.54 -25.54
N ASN A 304 12.31 -32.25 -25.83
CA ASN A 304 13.12 -31.73 -26.93
C ASN A 304 14.01 -30.57 -26.43
N LEU A 305 15.30 -30.79 -26.27
CA LEU A 305 16.24 -29.78 -25.75
C LEU A 305 17.20 -29.32 -26.85
N ALA A 306 17.48 -28.01 -26.90
CA ALA A 306 18.37 -27.38 -27.86
C ALA A 306 19.16 -26.23 -27.22
N ASP A 307 20.49 -26.27 -27.29
CA ASP A 307 21.37 -25.18 -26.80
C ASP A 307 21.20 -24.85 -25.29
N VAL A 308 20.76 -25.82 -24.48
CA VAL A 308 20.45 -25.69 -23.05
C VAL A 308 21.63 -26.06 -22.15
N GLN A 309 21.88 -25.30 -21.08
CA GLN A 309 22.75 -25.73 -19.98
C GLN A 309 21.95 -26.64 -19.02
N PHE A 310 22.37 -27.89 -18.84
CA PHE A 310 21.63 -28.87 -18.03
C PHE A 310 22.35 -29.18 -16.70
N THR A 311 21.64 -29.04 -15.59
CA THR A 311 22.05 -29.44 -14.24
C THR A 311 20.99 -30.40 -13.66
N SER A 312 21.40 -31.55 -13.13
CA SER A 312 20.48 -32.50 -12.48
C SER A 312 21.03 -32.92 -11.13
N GLU A 313 20.30 -32.61 -10.07
CA GLU A 313 20.65 -33.06 -8.71
C GLU A 313 20.16 -34.48 -8.41
N SER A 314 19.28 -35.06 -9.25
CA SER A 314 18.63 -36.33 -8.92
C SER A 314 19.23 -37.55 -9.63
N LYS A 315 19.21 -38.66 -8.90
CA LYS A 315 19.98 -39.87 -9.22
C LYS A 315 19.48 -40.69 -10.42
N ASN A 316 18.39 -40.33 -11.11
CA ASN A 316 17.77 -41.20 -12.12
C ASN A 316 17.01 -40.50 -13.29
N ILE A 317 17.14 -39.19 -13.50
CA ILE A 317 16.27 -38.43 -14.44
C ILE A 317 16.53 -38.80 -15.90
N PHE A 318 17.80 -38.84 -16.29
CA PHE A 318 18.23 -39.44 -17.53
C PHE A 318 18.83 -40.80 -17.18
N THR A 319 18.38 -41.85 -17.84
CA THR A 319 18.93 -43.21 -17.68
C THR A 319 20.35 -43.24 -18.23
N VAL A 320 21.29 -42.68 -17.47
CA VAL A 320 22.71 -42.93 -17.54
C VAL A 320 23.19 -43.02 -16.09
N SER A 321 22.56 -43.89 -15.30
CA SER A 321 23.18 -44.30 -14.03
C SER A 321 24.38 -45.18 -14.39
N ALA A 322 25.51 -45.00 -13.70
CA ALA A 322 26.67 -45.86 -13.88
C ALA A 322 26.36 -47.35 -13.59
N LYS A 323 25.26 -47.66 -12.89
CA LYS A 323 24.82 -49.02 -12.56
C LYS A 323 24.14 -49.75 -13.73
N ASP A 324 23.46 -49.04 -14.62
CA ASP A 324 22.77 -49.65 -15.77
C ASP A 324 23.73 -49.95 -16.95
N PHE A 325 24.96 -49.43 -16.91
CA PHE A 325 26.03 -49.78 -17.87
C PHE A 325 26.71 -51.11 -17.60
N VAL A 326 26.55 -51.68 -16.39
CA VAL A 326 27.26 -52.89 -15.96
C VAL A 326 26.42 -54.16 -16.17
N SER A 327 25.10 -54.06 -16.31
CA SER A 327 24.22 -55.23 -16.34
C SER A 327 24.08 -55.95 -17.69
N ASP A 328 24.79 -55.55 -18.75
CA ASP A 328 24.88 -56.37 -19.96
C ASP A 328 26.25 -56.25 -20.65
N MET A 329 27.28 -56.81 -20.02
CA MET A 329 28.57 -57.11 -20.68
C MET A 329 28.52 -58.34 -21.62
N SER A 330 27.33 -58.74 -22.07
CA SER A 330 27.18 -59.89 -22.96
C SER A 330 26.09 -59.72 -24.01
N VAL A 331 26.19 -58.73 -24.90
CA VAL A 331 25.92 -58.87 -26.35
C VAL A 331 26.50 -57.63 -27.03
N GLY A 332 27.37 -57.82 -28.02
CA GLY A 332 27.88 -56.73 -28.82
C GLY A 332 26.75 -56.06 -29.62
N ALA A 333 26.44 -54.80 -29.31
CA ALA A 333 25.84 -53.85 -30.22
C ALA A 333 25.92 -52.42 -29.66
N THR A 334 26.62 -51.58 -30.41
CA THR A 334 26.42 -50.14 -30.69
C THR A 334 25.14 -49.46 -30.15
N LEU A 335 24.94 -49.34 -28.83
CA LEU A 335 23.77 -48.65 -28.25
C LEU A 335 24.03 -47.19 -27.81
N LEU A 336 25.29 -46.81 -27.58
CA LEU A 336 25.67 -45.47 -27.12
C LEU A 336 25.59 -44.37 -28.20
N PHE A 337 25.73 -44.72 -29.48
CA PHE A 337 25.70 -43.76 -30.59
C PHE A 337 24.31 -43.59 -31.23
N GLY A 338 23.42 -44.56 -31.04
CA GLY A 338 22.10 -44.58 -31.67
C GLY A 338 21.05 -43.87 -30.82
N GLU A 339 20.84 -44.29 -29.58
CA GLU A 339 19.64 -43.84 -28.86
C GLU A 339 19.68 -42.38 -28.42
N ILE A 340 20.76 -41.85 -27.81
CA ILE A 340 20.72 -40.46 -27.32
C ILE A 340 21.00 -39.44 -28.45
N ALA A 341 21.84 -39.78 -29.44
CA ALA A 341 22.15 -38.88 -30.55
C ALA A 341 21.07 -38.87 -31.66
N GLU A 342 20.26 -39.93 -31.83
CA GLU A 342 19.08 -39.90 -32.72
C GLU A 342 17.82 -39.34 -32.02
N LYS A 343 17.66 -39.52 -30.70
CA LYS A 343 16.46 -39.05 -29.97
C LYS A 343 16.44 -37.55 -29.65
N TRP A 344 17.60 -36.88 -29.62
CA TRP A 344 17.69 -35.45 -29.29
C TRP A 344 18.39 -34.70 -30.41
N SER A 345 17.60 -33.99 -31.23
CA SER A 345 18.02 -33.45 -32.53
C SER A 345 19.08 -32.33 -32.49
N LYS A 346 19.52 -31.86 -31.31
CA LYS A 346 20.51 -30.78 -31.16
C LYS A 346 21.47 -31.00 -29.98
N PRO A 347 22.74 -30.56 -30.09
CA PRO A 347 23.78 -30.78 -29.08
C PRO A 347 23.54 -29.95 -27.80
N PHE A 348 23.87 -30.54 -26.64
CA PHE A 348 23.97 -29.82 -25.37
C PHE A 348 25.23 -28.95 -25.34
N SER A 349 25.19 -27.81 -24.64
CA SER A 349 26.36 -26.95 -24.45
C SER A 349 27.19 -27.38 -23.22
N LYS A 350 26.53 -27.85 -22.17
CA LYS A 350 27.14 -28.28 -20.90
C LYS A 350 26.28 -29.34 -20.18
N ILE A 351 26.91 -30.34 -19.58
CA ILE A 351 26.30 -31.46 -18.85
C ILE A 351 27.06 -31.68 -17.55
N THR A 352 26.39 -31.62 -16.40
CA THR A 352 26.99 -31.97 -15.09
C THR A 352 26.53 -33.35 -14.64
N LEU A 353 27.49 -34.25 -14.41
CA LEU A 353 27.34 -35.62 -13.93
C LEU A 353 27.61 -35.66 -12.42
N THR A 354 26.57 -35.98 -11.64
CA THR A 354 26.56 -35.87 -10.17
C THR A 354 26.73 -37.21 -9.44
N ASP A 355 26.96 -38.32 -10.16
CA ASP A 355 27.14 -39.65 -9.57
C ASP A 355 28.21 -39.65 -8.45
N GLU A 356 28.00 -40.47 -7.41
CA GLU A 356 28.95 -40.55 -6.28
C GLU A 356 30.33 -41.06 -6.72
N LYS A 357 30.36 -42.01 -7.65
CA LYS A 357 31.58 -42.57 -8.24
C LYS A 357 31.35 -43.03 -9.68
N ALA A 358 32.37 -42.96 -10.52
CA ALA A 358 32.30 -43.43 -11.91
C ALA A 358 33.63 -44.05 -12.37
N SER A 359 33.55 -45.03 -13.26
CA SER A 359 34.74 -45.64 -13.85
C SER A 359 35.37 -44.72 -14.90
N LEU A 360 36.69 -44.79 -15.03
CA LEU A 360 37.45 -44.08 -16.05
C LEU A 360 36.96 -44.43 -17.47
N GLU A 361 36.60 -45.69 -17.71
CA GLU A 361 36.07 -46.15 -18.99
C GLU A 361 34.72 -45.49 -19.31
N TYR A 362 33.84 -45.37 -18.32
CA TYR A 362 32.54 -44.71 -18.45
C TYR A 362 32.72 -43.24 -18.83
N LEU A 363 33.58 -42.53 -18.11
CA LEU A 363 33.83 -41.12 -18.36
C LEU A 363 34.38 -40.94 -19.78
N ASN A 364 35.39 -41.71 -20.19
CA ASN A 364 35.93 -41.65 -21.56
C ASN A 364 34.86 -41.84 -22.65
N LYS A 365 33.95 -42.81 -22.47
CA LYS A 365 32.82 -43.03 -23.39
C LYS A 365 31.85 -41.86 -23.41
N ALA A 366 31.55 -41.26 -22.25
CA ALA A 366 30.71 -40.06 -22.16
C ALA A 366 31.36 -38.87 -22.89
N SER A 367 32.67 -38.67 -22.72
CA SER A 367 33.43 -37.64 -23.44
C SER A 367 33.29 -37.74 -24.95
N ASP A 368 33.43 -38.96 -25.48
CA ASP A 368 33.40 -39.22 -26.91
C ASP A 368 31.97 -39.11 -27.48
N ALA A 369 30.97 -39.53 -26.70
CA ALA A 369 29.56 -39.40 -27.06
C ALA A 369 29.13 -37.92 -27.11
N TYR A 370 29.55 -37.11 -26.14
CA TYR A 370 29.16 -35.70 -26.00
C TYR A 370 30.30 -34.73 -26.32
N LYS A 371 31.10 -35.01 -27.35
CA LYS A 371 32.27 -34.20 -27.76
C LYS A 371 31.99 -32.70 -28.02
N LYS A 372 30.72 -32.32 -28.17
CA LYS A 372 30.27 -30.92 -28.39
C LYS A 372 29.77 -30.23 -27.11
N ALA A 373 29.63 -30.96 -26.00
CA ALA A 373 29.20 -30.45 -24.71
C ALA A 373 30.36 -30.48 -23.71
N GLU A 374 30.42 -29.49 -22.82
CA GLU A 374 31.29 -29.53 -21.65
C GLU A 374 30.71 -30.46 -20.59
N LEU A 375 31.39 -31.56 -20.26
CA LEU A 375 31.00 -32.52 -19.24
C LEU A 375 31.70 -32.17 -17.92
N ILE A 376 30.97 -31.98 -16.83
CA ILE A 376 31.55 -31.81 -15.49
C ILE A 376 31.19 -33.03 -14.65
N PHE A 377 32.18 -33.73 -14.10
CA PHE A 377 31.97 -34.83 -13.19
C PHE A 377 32.42 -34.45 -11.78
N THR A 378 31.51 -34.58 -10.80
CA THR A 378 31.75 -34.18 -9.40
C THR A 378 32.07 -35.36 -8.46
N GLY A 379 31.86 -36.60 -8.90
CA GLY A 379 32.09 -37.83 -8.13
C GLY A 379 33.54 -38.35 -8.10
N GLU A 380 33.76 -39.44 -7.38
CA GLU A 380 35.07 -40.13 -7.33
C GLU A 380 35.32 -40.96 -8.60
N VAL A 381 36.50 -40.79 -9.22
CA VAL A 381 36.87 -41.55 -10.41
C VAL A 381 37.61 -42.83 -9.98
N PHE A 382 37.33 -43.99 -10.58
CA PHE A 382 38.09 -45.23 -10.33
C PHE A 382 38.47 -45.94 -11.64
N ILE A 383 39.56 -46.71 -11.64
CA ILE A 383 40.00 -47.47 -12.83
C ILE A 383 39.16 -48.74 -12.97
N ASP A 384 39.10 -49.55 -11.91
CA ASP A 384 38.15 -50.64 -11.72
C ASP A 384 37.74 -50.68 -10.23
N GLU A 385 36.61 -51.32 -9.90
CA GLU A 385 36.07 -51.32 -8.52
C GLU A 385 37.03 -51.94 -7.48
N ASN A 386 38.07 -52.66 -7.92
CA ASN A 386 39.06 -53.32 -7.07
C ASN A 386 40.43 -52.59 -7.03
N SER A 387 40.71 -51.63 -7.92
CA SER A 387 42.02 -50.97 -8.06
C SER A 387 42.14 -49.59 -7.40
N GLY A 388 41.06 -49.10 -6.77
CA GLY A 388 41.06 -47.87 -5.96
C GLY A 388 40.72 -46.59 -6.74
N TYR A 389 40.48 -45.51 -6.00
CA TYR A 389 40.04 -44.22 -6.53
C TYR A 389 41.21 -43.33 -6.99
N ILE A 390 41.01 -42.63 -8.10
CA ILE A 390 41.90 -41.63 -8.66
C ILE A 390 41.59 -40.29 -7.99
N HIS A 391 42.35 -39.95 -6.94
CA HIS A 391 42.29 -38.62 -6.32
C HIS A 391 43.40 -37.69 -6.84
N LYS A 392 44.43 -38.25 -7.47
CA LYS A 392 45.62 -37.51 -7.93
C LYS A 392 46.17 -38.13 -9.21
N VAL A 393 46.48 -37.28 -10.19
CA VAL A 393 47.16 -37.65 -11.45
C VAL A 393 48.37 -36.74 -11.68
N THR A 394 49.23 -37.10 -12.63
CA THR A 394 50.43 -36.33 -13.00
C THR A 394 50.42 -35.97 -14.48
N LEU A 395 51.23 -35.01 -14.92
CA LEU A 395 51.33 -34.65 -16.35
C LEU A 395 51.79 -35.82 -17.23
N ASN A 396 52.61 -36.74 -16.69
CA ASN A 396 53.11 -37.90 -17.44
C ASN A 396 52.22 -39.14 -17.29
N ASN A 397 51.49 -39.24 -16.18
CA ASN A 397 50.60 -40.36 -15.88
C ASN A 397 49.23 -39.85 -15.42
N HIS A 398 48.39 -39.57 -16.42
CA HIS A 398 47.01 -39.09 -16.26
C HIS A 398 45.95 -40.04 -16.82
N TYR A 399 46.32 -41.26 -17.22
CA TYR A 399 45.39 -42.29 -17.71
C TYR A 399 44.46 -41.81 -18.85
N GLY A 400 44.92 -40.86 -19.69
CA GLY A 400 44.13 -40.28 -20.78
C GLY A 400 43.07 -39.25 -20.35
N LEU A 401 42.95 -38.94 -19.05
CA LEU A 401 41.96 -37.99 -18.52
C LEU A 401 42.17 -36.57 -19.05
N LEU A 402 43.42 -36.11 -19.13
CA LEU A 402 43.78 -34.80 -19.68
C LEU A 402 43.68 -34.73 -21.21
N ASP A 403 43.54 -35.86 -21.91
CA ASP A 403 43.44 -35.90 -23.38
C ASP A 403 42.01 -35.58 -23.87
N LYS A 404 41.06 -35.40 -22.94
CA LYS A 404 39.64 -35.15 -23.17
C LYS A 404 39.28 -33.70 -22.81
N PRO A 405 39.42 -32.74 -23.72
CA PRO A 405 39.28 -31.30 -23.40
C PRO A 405 37.84 -30.88 -23.05
N ASN A 406 36.85 -31.71 -23.38
CA ASN A 406 35.44 -31.48 -23.06
C ASN A 406 35.01 -32.07 -21.72
N MET A 407 35.93 -32.62 -20.91
CA MET A 407 35.60 -33.24 -19.62
C MET A 407 36.35 -32.61 -18.46
N ALA A 408 35.60 -32.15 -17.47
CA ALA A 408 36.07 -31.60 -16.21
C ALA A 408 35.90 -32.60 -15.06
N LEU A 409 36.97 -32.83 -14.30
CA LEU A 409 36.98 -33.80 -13.20
C LEU A 409 37.22 -33.10 -11.87
N ALA A 410 36.14 -32.72 -11.17
CA ALA A 410 36.22 -31.87 -9.99
C ALA A 410 36.91 -32.53 -8.78
N SER A 411 36.86 -33.86 -8.67
CA SER A 411 37.43 -34.62 -7.55
C SER A 411 38.91 -34.96 -7.71
N VAL A 412 39.49 -34.73 -8.89
CA VAL A 412 40.86 -35.13 -9.24
C VAL A 412 41.81 -33.95 -9.09
N ARG A 413 42.98 -34.20 -8.50
CA ARG A 413 44.08 -33.23 -8.41
C ARG A 413 45.18 -33.54 -9.43
N LEU A 414 45.63 -32.54 -10.18
CA LEU A 414 46.81 -32.66 -11.05
C LEU A 414 48.08 -32.22 -10.31
N ASP A 415 49.04 -33.13 -10.16
CA ASP A 415 50.40 -32.80 -9.74
C ASP A 415 51.26 -32.50 -10.96
N LEU A 416 51.85 -31.31 -10.96
CA LEU A 416 52.71 -30.84 -12.04
C LEU A 416 54.09 -31.50 -12.03
N GLU A 417 54.41 -32.34 -11.04
CA GLU A 417 55.70 -33.06 -10.90
C GLU A 417 56.93 -32.14 -10.90
N GLY A 418 56.73 -30.86 -10.57
CA GLY A 418 57.77 -29.83 -10.63
C GLY A 418 57.86 -29.03 -11.91
N SER A 419 56.96 -29.25 -12.89
CA SER A 419 56.82 -28.35 -14.03
C SER A 419 56.42 -26.95 -13.56
N ASP A 420 57.21 -25.95 -13.94
CA ASP A 420 56.97 -24.53 -13.71
C ASP A 420 56.24 -23.85 -14.88
N LYS A 421 55.96 -24.59 -15.96
CA LYS A 421 55.32 -24.05 -17.17
C LYS A 421 54.37 -25.05 -17.82
N LEU A 422 53.15 -24.59 -18.12
CA LEU A 422 52.20 -25.28 -19.01
C LEU A 422 52.12 -24.52 -20.33
N THR A 423 52.34 -25.21 -21.45
CA THR A 423 52.36 -24.61 -22.79
C THR A 423 51.44 -25.37 -23.74
N GLY A 424 50.50 -24.67 -24.39
CA GLY A 424 49.58 -25.29 -25.36
C GLY A 424 48.60 -26.29 -24.76
N GLN A 425 48.31 -26.21 -23.46
CA GLN A 425 47.52 -27.19 -22.74
C GLN A 425 46.06 -26.74 -22.58
N THR A 426 45.13 -27.67 -22.77
CA THR A 426 43.71 -27.48 -22.40
C THR A 426 43.38 -28.45 -21.27
N ILE A 427 43.25 -27.96 -20.05
CA ILE A 427 43.06 -28.79 -18.86
C ILE A 427 41.76 -28.39 -18.15
N ARG A 428 41.02 -29.40 -17.68
CA ARG A 428 39.76 -29.27 -16.96
C ARG A 428 39.77 -30.24 -15.78
N ILE A 429 40.12 -29.76 -14.58
CA ILE A 429 40.38 -30.62 -13.41
C ILE A 429 39.97 -29.94 -12.11
N GLY A 430 39.95 -30.65 -10.99
CA GLY A 430 39.52 -30.11 -9.71
C GLY A 430 40.51 -29.13 -9.10
N SER A 431 41.78 -29.52 -9.03
CA SER A 431 42.84 -28.69 -8.45
C SER A 431 44.22 -28.95 -9.05
N LEU A 432 45.11 -27.98 -8.95
CA LEU A 432 46.53 -28.08 -9.29
C LEU A 432 47.39 -28.14 -8.02
N THR A 433 48.41 -28.98 -8.01
CA THR A 433 49.45 -29.02 -6.97
C THR A 433 50.83 -29.19 -7.59
N SER A 434 51.87 -28.82 -6.84
CA SER A 434 53.24 -29.11 -7.20
C SER A 434 54.09 -29.31 -5.95
N GLY A 435 54.96 -30.32 -5.98
CA GLY A 435 55.94 -30.55 -4.91
C GLY A 435 57.19 -29.67 -4.99
N ASN A 436 57.52 -29.15 -6.19
CA ASN A 436 58.85 -28.60 -6.49
C ASN A 436 58.85 -27.21 -7.13
N THR A 437 57.68 -26.63 -7.45
CA THR A 437 57.60 -25.24 -7.92
C THR A 437 56.62 -24.41 -7.10
N ASN A 438 57.00 -23.17 -6.83
CA ASN A 438 56.16 -22.13 -6.24
C ASN A 438 55.69 -21.09 -7.26
N HIS A 439 56.12 -21.18 -8.53
CA HIS A 439 55.71 -20.31 -9.64
C HIS A 439 55.25 -21.15 -10.84
N LEU A 440 54.04 -20.89 -11.33
CA LEU A 440 53.48 -21.56 -12.50
C LEU A 440 53.23 -20.56 -13.62
N LYS A 441 53.81 -20.79 -14.80
CA LYS A 441 53.55 -19.99 -16.00
C LYS A 441 52.64 -20.73 -16.97
N LEU A 442 51.45 -20.18 -17.23
CA LEU A 442 50.56 -20.62 -18.30
C LEU A 442 50.91 -19.87 -19.59
N ASN A 443 51.13 -20.59 -20.68
CA ASN A 443 51.51 -20.02 -21.98
C ASN A 443 50.65 -20.62 -23.09
N ASN A 444 49.85 -19.81 -23.77
CA ASN A 444 48.88 -20.28 -24.77
C ASN A 444 48.10 -21.51 -24.27
N SER A 445 47.65 -21.48 -23.01
CA SER A 445 46.99 -22.60 -22.34
C SER A 445 45.66 -22.17 -21.76
N ASP A 446 44.68 -23.06 -21.79
CA ASP A 446 43.33 -22.82 -21.29
C ASP A 446 43.01 -23.83 -20.18
N ILE A 447 43.08 -23.35 -18.94
CA ILE A 447 42.97 -24.17 -17.73
C ILE A 447 41.69 -23.78 -17.00
N ALA A 448 40.80 -24.72 -16.72
CA ALA A 448 39.66 -24.50 -15.83
C ALA A 448 39.71 -25.46 -14.64
N LEU A 449 39.55 -24.89 -13.44
CA LEU A 449 39.68 -25.56 -12.16
C LEU A 449 38.30 -25.64 -11.49
N TYR A 450 37.72 -26.83 -11.44
CA TYR A 450 36.39 -27.10 -10.90
C TYR A 450 36.52 -27.60 -9.48
N ALA A 451 36.81 -26.70 -8.54
CA ALA A 451 37.07 -27.10 -7.17
C ALA A 451 35.75 -27.24 -6.39
N PRO A 452 35.45 -28.43 -5.82
CA PRO A 452 34.37 -28.57 -4.84
C PRO A 452 34.82 -27.88 -3.55
N GLY A 453 34.04 -26.94 -3.03
CA GLY A 453 34.40 -26.26 -1.79
C GLY A 453 34.38 -27.20 -0.57
N PRO A 454 35.22 -26.97 0.45
CA PRO A 454 36.26 -25.93 0.59
C PRO A 454 37.66 -26.45 0.19
N VAL A 455 37.86 -26.85 -1.07
CA VAL A 455 39.18 -27.28 -1.59
C VAL A 455 39.88 -26.12 -2.30
N ALA A 456 41.20 -26.03 -2.10
CA ALA A 456 42.05 -25.10 -2.86
C ALA A 456 42.15 -25.53 -4.32
N ALA A 457 41.68 -24.68 -5.23
CA ALA A 457 41.80 -24.90 -6.67
C ALA A 457 43.28 -24.92 -7.10
N ILE A 458 44.08 -24.07 -6.46
CA ILE A 458 45.55 -24.10 -6.57
C ILE A 458 46.10 -24.36 -5.17
N ASP A 459 46.87 -25.43 -5.04
CA ASP A 459 47.55 -25.82 -3.81
C ASP A 459 48.46 -24.68 -3.32
N GLU A 460 48.45 -24.46 -2.01
CA GLU A 460 49.18 -23.41 -1.29
C GLU A 460 50.71 -23.41 -1.52
N LYS A 461 51.28 -24.51 -2.06
CA LYS A 461 52.68 -24.56 -2.49
C LYS A 461 52.94 -23.73 -3.74
N ILE A 462 51.98 -23.62 -4.65
CA ILE A 462 52.06 -22.74 -5.82
C ILE A 462 51.63 -21.35 -5.37
N LYS A 463 52.59 -20.44 -5.26
CA LYS A 463 52.35 -19.09 -4.73
C LYS A 463 51.99 -18.08 -5.80
N ILE A 464 52.46 -18.27 -7.02
CA ILE A 464 52.30 -17.33 -8.14
C ILE A 464 51.90 -18.09 -9.41
N VAL A 465 50.91 -17.56 -10.12
CA VAL A 465 50.50 -18.02 -11.45
C VAL A 465 50.57 -16.85 -12.45
N GLY A 466 51.35 -17.00 -13.52
CA GLY A 466 51.44 -16.02 -14.61
C GLY A 466 50.72 -16.50 -15.87
N LEU A 467 49.77 -15.73 -16.38
CA LEU A 467 49.00 -16.01 -17.60
C LEU A 467 49.61 -15.22 -18.77
N THR A 468 50.11 -15.92 -19.79
CA THR A 468 50.88 -15.33 -20.89
C THR A 468 50.44 -15.85 -22.25
N ASN A 469 50.67 -15.10 -23.32
CA ASN A 469 50.36 -15.52 -24.71
C ASN A 469 48.91 -16.02 -24.88
N SER A 470 47.92 -15.20 -24.56
CA SER A 470 46.50 -15.54 -24.69
C SER A 470 46.06 -16.75 -23.86
N SER A 471 46.65 -16.94 -22.68
CA SER A 471 46.23 -18.01 -21.77
C SER A 471 44.93 -17.66 -21.06
N SER A 472 44.18 -18.67 -20.63
CA SER A 472 42.96 -18.54 -19.85
C SER A 472 43.08 -19.39 -18.58
N LEU A 473 42.77 -18.80 -17.43
CA LEU A 473 42.59 -19.51 -16.16
C LEU A 473 41.18 -19.27 -15.67
N THR A 474 40.40 -20.32 -15.50
CA THR A 474 39.06 -20.26 -14.92
C THR A 474 39.05 -20.94 -13.57
N ILE A 475 38.64 -20.24 -12.52
CA ILE A 475 38.31 -20.82 -11.21
C ILE A 475 36.80 -20.97 -11.15
N HIS A 476 36.33 -22.21 -11.09
CA HIS A 476 34.92 -22.56 -11.03
C HIS A 476 34.61 -23.22 -9.70
N GLY A 477 33.83 -22.52 -8.85
CA GLY A 477 33.36 -23.08 -7.59
C GLY A 477 32.04 -23.80 -7.74
N ILE A 478 32.03 -25.10 -7.46
CA ILE A 478 30.82 -25.92 -7.53
C ILE A 478 30.03 -25.74 -6.23
N THR A 479 28.85 -25.16 -6.32
CA THR A 479 27.85 -25.07 -5.24
C THR A 479 26.90 -26.27 -5.30
N GLU A 480 27.31 -27.44 -4.80
CA GLU A 480 26.37 -28.56 -4.61
C GLU A 480 25.80 -28.54 -3.18
N GLU A 481 24.48 -28.40 -3.03
CA GLU A 481 23.76 -28.71 -1.78
C GLU A 481 23.66 -30.23 -1.54
N SER A 482 23.66 -31.02 -2.62
CA SER A 482 23.36 -32.46 -2.63
C SER A 482 24.30 -33.36 -1.81
N ARG A 483 25.46 -32.87 -1.36
CA ARG A 483 26.41 -33.63 -0.51
C ARG A 483 26.70 -33.03 0.86
N GLY A 484 25.96 -31.99 1.27
CA GLY A 484 26.14 -31.35 2.59
C GLY A 484 27.50 -30.67 2.81
N LYS A 485 28.28 -30.46 1.75
CA LYS A 485 29.53 -29.69 1.77
C LYS A 485 29.32 -28.39 1.00
N THR A 486 28.74 -27.41 1.67
CA THR A 486 28.73 -26.03 1.18
C THR A 486 30.12 -25.45 1.38
N GLY A 487 30.72 -24.91 0.32
CA GLY A 487 32.02 -24.25 0.40
C GLY A 487 32.37 -23.55 -0.91
N LYS A 488 33.25 -22.56 -0.83
CA LYS A 488 33.73 -21.82 -1.99
C LYS A 488 35.01 -22.48 -2.52
N ALA A 489 35.27 -22.39 -3.83
CA ALA A 489 36.58 -22.74 -4.37
C ALA A 489 37.62 -21.73 -3.88
N HIS A 490 38.75 -22.18 -3.36
CA HIS A 490 39.76 -21.26 -2.84
C HIS A 490 40.84 -20.95 -3.88
N LEU A 491 41.08 -19.67 -4.14
CA LEU A 491 42.27 -19.16 -4.82
C LEU A 491 43.27 -18.65 -3.76
N THR A 492 44.41 -19.33 -3.65
CA THR A 492 45.45 -19.02 -2.66
C THR A 492 46.73 -18.45 -3.28
N ALA A 493 46.85 -18.48 -4.61
CA ALA A 493 48.02 -18.02 -5.34
C ALA A 493 47.80 -16.61 -5.91
N ALA A 494 48.85 -15.80 -5.94
CA ALA A 494 48.84 -14.53 -6.67
C ALA A 494 48.77 -14.81 -8.18
N VAL A 495 47.96 -14.04 -8.90
CA VAL A 495 47.72 -14.23 -10.34
C VAL A 495 48.12 -12.98 -11.11
N TYR A 496 49.01 -13.13 -12.08
CA TYR A 496 49.44 -12.07 -13.00
C TYR A 496 48.88 -12.37 -14.38
N VAL A 497 48.04 -11.46 -14.91
CA VAL A 497 47.36 -11.61 -16.19
C VAL A 497 48.01 -10.67 -17.21
N GLU A 498 48.82 -11.19 -18.13
CA GLU A 498 49.38 -10.38 -19.23
C GLU A 498 48.32 -10.02 -20.27
N ASP A 499 48.60 -9.01 -21.10
CA ASP A 499 47.76 -8.61 -22.22
C ASP A 499 47.35 -9.79 -23.12
N GLY A 500 46.09 -9.80 -23.56
CA GLY A 500 45.46 -10.88 -24.30
C GLY A 500 45.08 -12.13 -23.49
N SER A 501 45.55 -12.26 -22.24
CA SER A 501 45.22 -13.40 -21.35
C SER A 501 44.01 -13.11 -20.46
N LYS A 502 43.38 -14.16 -19.91
CA LYS A 502 42.11 -14.06 -19.17
C LYS A 502 42.12 -14.81 -17.84
N LEU A 503 41.66 -14.16 -16.78
CA LEU A 503 41.29 -14.78 -15.51
C LEU A 503 39.76 -14.76 -15.39
N ASN A 504 39.13 -15.91 -15.20
CA ASN A 504 37.68 -16.02 -15.05
C ASN A 504 37.32 -16.60 -13.68
N PHE A 505 36.41 -15.94 -12.97
CA PHE A 505 35.73 -16.43 -11.78
C PHE A 505 34.32 -16.86 -12.16
N SER A 506 33.91 -18.04 -11.72
CA SER A 506 32.57 -18.57 -11.99
C SER A 506 32.10 -19.48 -10.84
N GLY A 507 30.79 -19.65 -10.67
CA GLY A 507 30.26 -20.33 -9.50
C GLY A 507 30.60 -19.58 -8.20
N SER A 508 30.91 -20.29 -7.11
CA SER A 508 31.26 -19.66 -5.82
C SER A 508 32.75 -19.72 -5.47
N VAL A 509 33.44 -18.58 -5.45
CA VAL A 509 34.89 -18.49 -5.25
C VAL A 509 35.25 -17.61 -4.05
N LEU A 510 36.32 -17.99 -3.35
CA LEU A 510 36.94 -17.24 -2.25
C LEU A 510 38.42 -17.04 -2.59
N THR A 511 38.88 -15.79 -2.66
CA THR A 511 40.31 -15.48 -2.78
C THR A 511 40.87 -15.15 -1.40
N PHE A 512 42.06 -15.66 -1.09
CA PHE A 512 42.73 -15.44 0.19
C PHE A 512 43.60 -14.18 0.16
N GLU A 513 43.95 -13.61 1.32
CA GLU A 513 44.74 -12.37 1.41
C GLU A 513 46.08 -12.40 0.66
N ASN A 514 46.69 -13.58 0.51
CA ASN A 514 47.95 -13.77 -0.21
C ASN A 514 47.78 -13.87 -1.75
N ALA A 515 46.56 -13.95 -2.26
CA ALA A 515 46.24 -14.16 -3.67
C ALA A 515 46.13 -12.85 -4.47
N LEU A 516 47.14 -11.98 -4.38
CA LEU A 516 47.22 -10.72 -5.14
C LEU A 516 46.87 -10.93 -6.62
N ILE A 517 45.92 -10.16 -7.15
CA ILE A 517 45.56 -10.21 -8.57
C ILE A 517 46.13 -8.98 -9.26
N VAL A 518 46.97 -9.18 -10.29
CA VAL A 518 47.52 -8.12 -11.14
C VAL A 518 47.01 -8.33 -12.56
N ASN A 519 46.25 -7.37 -13.08
CA ASN A 519 45.57 -7.46 -14.36
C ASN A 519 46.14 -6.44 -15.38
N GLU A 520 46.69 -6.96 -16.47
CA GLU A 520 47.01 -6.22 -17.70
C GLU A 520 46.19 -6.74 -18.91
N GLY A 521 45.58 -7.92 -18.77
CA GLY A 521 44.68 -8.55 -19.75
C GLY A 521 43.20 -8.40 -19.38
N GLU A 522 42.50 -9.51 -19.16
CA GLU A 522 41.06 -9.50 -18.85
C GLU A 522 40.78 -10.29 -17.57
N THR A 523 40.11 -9.69 -16.59
CA THR A 523 39.60 -10.37 -15.40
C THR A 523 38.08 -10.31 -15.41
N ASN A 524 37.44 -11.49 -15.37
CA ASN A 524 36.00 -11.64 -15.55
C ASN A 524 35.37 -12.34 -14.34
N PHE A 525 34.37 -11.72 -13.73
CA PHE A 525 33.42 -12.40 -12.87
C PHE A 525 32.21 -12.75 -13.73
N LYS A 526 32.06 -14.04 -14.05
CA LYS A 526 31.03 -14.53 -14.97
C LYS A 526 29.63 -14.33 -14.37
N GLU A 527 28.63 -14.32 -15.25
CA GLU A 527 27.22 -14.17 -14.87
C GLU A 527 26.84 -15.17 -13.77
N LEU A 528 26.02 -14.71 -12.82
CA LEU A 528 25.54 -15.49 -11.66
C LEU A 528 26.65 -16.06 -10.75
N SER A 529 27.89 -15.56 -10.83
CA SER A 529 28.97 -15.98 -9.94
C SER A 529 28.91 -15.25 -8.59
N ASN A 530 29.38 -15.90 -7.52
CA ASN A 530 29.58 -15.28 -6.22
C ASN A 530 31.08 -15.34 -5.88
N THR A 531 31.72 -14.18 -5.72
CA THR A 531 33.15 -14.12 -5.40
C THR A 531 33.40 -13.24 -4.18
N GLU A 532 34.01 -13.81 -3.16
CA GLU A 532 34.60 -13.07 -2.05
C GLU A 532 36.08 -12.85 -2.30
N LEU A 533 36.48 -11.59 -2.43
CA LEU A 533 37.83 -11.16 -2.69
C LEU A 533 38.50 -10.66 -1.40
N HIS A 534 39.23 -11.54 -0.70
CA HIS A 534 40.11 -11.11 0.39
C HIS A 534 41.50 -10.66 -0.08
N ALA A 535 41.76 -10.77 -1.38
CA ALA A 535 42.96 -10.22 -2.03
C ALA A 535 42.71 -8.84 -2.62
N SER A 536 43.75 -8.02 -2.67
CA SER A 536 43.74 -6.81 -3.50
C SER A 536 43.78 -7.16 -4.99
N LEU A 537 43.04 -6.40 -5.79
CA LEU A 537 43.04 -6.49 -7.25
C LEU A 537 43.59 -5.19 -7.82
N TYR A 538 44.68 -5.29 -8.57
CA TYR A 538 45.34 -4.17 -9.24
C TYR A 538 45.25 -4.36 -10.75
N GLN A 539 44.57 -3.44 -11.42
CA GLN A 539 44.56 -3.34 -12.87
C GLN A 539 45.39 -2.13 -13.30
N THR A 540 46.41 -2.37 -14.10
CA THR A 540 47.27 -1.33 -14.71
C THR A 540 46.89 -1.09 -16.18
N ALA A 541 46.37 -2.11 -16.85
CA ALA A 541 45.85 -2.08 -18.22
C ALA A 541 44.74 -3.13 -18.41
N GLY A 542 44.10 -3.17 -19.57
CA GLY A 542 43.16 -4.24 -19.88
C GLY A 542 41.72 -3.99 -19.39
N LYS A 543 41.02 -5.04 -18.95
CA LYS A 543 39.57 -5.00 -18.68
C LYS A 543 39.18 -5.79 -17.43
N LEU A 544 38.33 -5.20 -16.60
CA LEU A 544 37.67 -5.82 -15.45
C LEU A 544 36.17 -5.89 -15.72
N ASP A 545 35.61 -7.09 -15.85
CA ASP A 545 34.17 -7.27 -16.11
C ASP A 545 33.48 -8.02 -14.97
N VAL A 546 32.43 -7.41 -14.41
CA VAL A 546 31.49 -8.06 -13.49
C VAL A 546 30.19 -8.30 -14.24
N GLY A 547 29.93 -9.55 -14.62
CA GLY A 547 28.78 -9.98 -15.43
C GLY A 547 27.44 -9.79 -14.73
N ALA A 548 26.35 -9.82 -15.50
CA ALA A 548 24.99 -9.69 -14.96
C ALA A 548 24.69 -10.78 -13.92
N GLY A 549 24.08 -10.40 -12.80
CA GLY A 549 23.79 -11.31 -11.68
C GLY A 549 25.02 -11.83 -10.91
N ALA A 550 26.24 -11.44 -11.28
CA ALA A 550 27.44 -11.74 -10.50
C ALA A 550 27.48 -10.88 -9.22
N GLU A 551 27.94 -11.44 -8.11
CA GLU A 551 28.15 -10.77 -6.84
C GLU A 551 29.63 -10.84 -6.45
N VAL A 552 30.27 -9.68 -6.35
CA VAL A 552 31.68 -9.56 -5.94
C VAL A 552 31.75 -8.73 -4.67
N LEU A 553 32.20 -9.36 -3.58
CA LEU A 553 32.43 -8.72 -2.29
C LEU A 553 33.93 -8.67 -2.02
N SER A 554 34.53 -7.49 -2.00
CA SER A 554 35.94 -7.29 -1.70
C SER A 554 36.13 -6.54 -0.39
N ASP A 555 36.88 -7.13 0.55
CA ASP A 555 37.27 -6.44 1.77
C ASP A 555 38.60 -5.67 1.64
N LYS A 556 39.30 -5.83 0.51
CA LYS A 556 40.54 -5.11 0.14
C LYS A 556 40.29 -4.07 -0.95
N SER A 557 41.40 -3.46 -1.41
CA SER A 557 41.38 -2.48 -2.49
C SER A 557 41.19 -3.13 -3.86
N VAL A 558 40.31 -2.53 -4.65
CA VAL A 558 40.18 -2.75 -6.09
C VAL A 558 40.70 -1.49 -6.76
N GLU A 559 41.84 -1.58 -7.44
CA GLU A 559 42.56 -0.44 -8.01
C GLU A 559 42.65 -0.58 -9.52
N VAL A 560 41.90 0.23 -10.24
CA VAL A 560 41.86 0.31 -11.70
C VAL A 560 42.56 1.57 -12.15
N THR A 561 43.85 1.46 -12.46
CA THR A 561 44.73 2.59 -12.83
C THR A 561 44.94 2.76 -14.34
N GLY A 562 44.26 1.93 -15.14
CA GLY A 562 44.21 2.01 -16.60
C GLY A 562 43.24 0.98 -17.19
N GLY A 563 42.91 1.14 -18.48
CA GLY A 563 42.00 0.23 -19.18
C GLY A 563 40.52 0.52 -18.91
N GLY A 564 39.70 -0.54 -18.84
CA GLY A 564 38.25 -0.44 -18.62
C GLY A 564 37.75 -1.29 -17.45
N MET A 565 36.66 -0.86 -16.82
CA MET A 565 35.91 -1.60 -15.81
C MET A 565 34.43 -1.57 -16.17
N ASN A 566 33.79 -2.73 -16.33
CA ASN A 566 32.34 -2.81 -16.53
C ASN A 566 31.68 -3.58 -15.39
N VAL A 567 30.63 -3.00 -14.80
CA VAL A 567 29.88 -3.59 -13.70
C VAL A 567 28.42 -3.74 -14.11
N ALA A 568 28.04 -4.91 -14.60
CA ALA A 568 26.66 -5.29 -14.89
C ALA A 568 26.00 -6.05 -13.72
N GLY A 569 26.78 -6.72 -12.88
CA GLY A 569 26.34 -7.33 -11.62
C GLY A 569 26.51 -6.41 -10.41
N VAL A 570 26.85 -6.97 -9.26
CA VAL A 570 27.09 -6.27 -8.00
C VAL A 570 28.58 -6.31 -7.68
N LEU A 571 29.21 -5.14 -7.51
CA LEU A 571 30.56 -4.99 -6.95
C LEU A 571 30.48 -4.17 -5.67
N THR A 572 30.79 -4.81 -4.55
CA THR A 572 30.95 -4.15 -3.25
C THR A 572 32.42 -4.23 -2.84
N SER A 573 33.04 -3.09 -2.55
CA SER A 573 34.44 -3.04 -2.10
C SER A 573 34.63 -2.08 -0.93
N ASN A 574 35.58 -2.33 -0.04
CA ASN A 574 35.96 -1.34 0.98
C ASN A 574 36.65 -0.11 0.37
N THR A 575 37.49 -0.30 -0.66
CA THR A 575 38.25 0.77 -1.29
C THR A 575 38.32 0.55 -2.79
N LEU A 576 37.84 1.54 -3.55
CA LEU A 576 37.90 1.55 -5.00
C LEU A 576 38.73 2.74 -5.48
N VAL A 577 39.77 2.46 -6.27
CA VAL A 577 40.56 3.48 -6.95
C VAL A 577 40.33 3.32 -8.44
N VAL A 578 39.89 4.36 -9.13
CA VAL A 578 39.73 4.37 -10.59
C VAL A 578 40.46 5.59 -11.14
N GLN A 579 41.53 5.37 -11.88
CA GLN A 579 42.40 6.41 -12.43
C GLN A 579 42.74 6.06 -13.87
N ASN A 580 42.79 7.06 -14.76
CA ASN A 580 43.13 6.90 -16.18
C ASN A 580 42.36 5.77 -16.91
N ALA A 581 41.16 5.45 -16.43
CA ALA A 581 40.35 4.32 -16.88
C ALA A 581 38.91 4.73 -17.18
N GLU A 582 38.21 3.88 -17.92
CA GLU A 582 36.77 3.99 -18.19
C GLU A 582 35.99 3.00 -17.34
N ALA A 583 35.13 3.52 -16.46
CA ALA A 583 34.25 2.72 -15.62
C ALA A 583 32.79 2.85 -16.08
N ASN A 584 32.19 1.74 -16.51
CA ASN A 584 30.79 1.69 -16.91
C ASN A 584 29.99 0.82 -15.94
N VAL A 585 28.92 1.36 -15.37
CA VAL A 585 28.08 0.69 -14.37
C VAL A 585 26.65 0.58 -14.91
N ALA A 586 26.20 -0.66 -15.07
CA ALA A 586 24.82 -1.02 -15.40
C ALA A 586 24.13 -1.79 -14.25
N GLY A 587 24.89 -2.38 -13.33
CA GLY A 587 24.39 -3.04 -12.13
C GLY A 587 24.57 -2.18 -10.87
N SER A 588 25.11 -2.75 -9.79
CA SER A 588 25.33 -2.06 -8.52
C SER A 588 26.81 -1.95 -8.17
N LEU A 589 27.27 -0.75 -7.82
CA LEU A 589 28.63 -0.48 -7.37
C LEU A 589 28.60 0.21 -6.01
N LYS A 590 29.06 -0.46 -4.95
CA LYS A 590 29.10 0.10 -3.60
C LYS A 590 30.54 0.13 -3.10
N THR A 591 31.01 1.28 -2.64
CA THR A 591 32.28 1.32 -1.91
C THR A 591 32.28 2.21 -0.69
N GLY A 592 33.07 1.83 0.32
CA GLY A 592 33.35 2.69 1.45
C GLY A 592 34.12 3.93 1.00
N THR A 593 35.29 3.75 0.38
CA THR A 593 36.14 4.87 -0.09
C THR A 593 36.39 4.79 -1.60
N LEU A 594 36.03 5.85 -2.33
CA LEU A 594 36.32 6.02 -3.75
C LEU A 594 37.43 7.07 -3.97
N THR A 595 38.41 6.75 -4.79
CA THR A 595 39.27 7.74 -5.46
C THR A 595 39.05 7.68 -6.96
N LEU A 596 38.48 8.73 -7.55
CA LEU A 596 38.21 8.83 -8.99
C LEU A 596 39.09 9.91 -9.62
N GLY A 597 39.93 9.51 -10.57
CA GLY A 597 40.88 10.39 -11.25
C GLY A 597 42.10 10.77 -10.40
N THR A 598 42.84 11.76 -10.86
CA THR A 598 44.15 12.12 -10.28
C THR A 598 44.33 13.63 -10.13
N LYS A 599 45.06 14.04 -9.09
CA LYS A 599 45.44 15.45 -8.84
C LYS A 599 46.46 15.98 -9.86
N ASN A 600 47.11 15.09 -10.62
CA ASN A 600 48.14 15.45 -11.60
C ASN A 600 47.50 15.90 -12.93
N LYS A 601 47.49 17.22 -13.18
CA LYS A 601 47.02 17.80 -14.44
C LYS A 601 47.89 17.32 -15.61
N GLY A 602 47.31 16.59 -16.56
CA GLY A 602 47.97 16.16 -17.81
C GLY A 602 47.81 14.69 -18.20
N LEU A 603 47.21 13.84 -17.35
CA LEU A 603 46.90 12.44 -17.64
C LEU A 603 45.49 12.29 -18.26
N SER A 604 45.25 11.16 -18.94
CA SER A 604 43.97 10.84 -19.60
C SER A 604 42.77 11.00 -18.66
N GLN A 605 41.68 11.63 -19.13
CA GLN A 605 40.49 11.84 -18.30
C GLN A 605 39.89 10.49 -17.88
N THR A 606 39.69 10.31 -16.58
CA THR A 606 38.93 9.20 -16.02
C THR A 606 37.44 9.43 -16.26
N THR A 607 36.75 8.39 -16.74
CA THR A 607 35.31 8.43 -17.02
C THR A 607 34.57 7.45 -16.10
N LEU A 608 33.45 7.90 -15.53
CA LEU A 608 32.49 7.05 -14.84
C LEU A 608 31.12 7.25 -15.48
N SER A 609 30.53 6.19 -16.01
CA SER A 609 29.24 6.22 -16.70
C SER A 609 28.27 5.26 -16.04
N LEU A 610 27.12 5.77 -15.60
CA LEU A 610 26.02 4.98 -15.07
C LEU A 610 24.89 4.93 -16.10
N THR A 611 24.55 3.72 -16.53
CA THR A 611 23.58 3.47 -17.62
C THR A 611 22.60 2.37 -17.25
N LYS A 612 21.47 2.24 -17.96
CA LYS A 612 20.53 1.10 -17.85
C LYS A 612 20.09 0.77 -16.40
N GLY A 613 19.81 1.78 -15.58
CA GLY A 613 19.41 1.57 -14.18
C GLY A 613 20.56 1.37 -13.19
N GLY A 614 21.82 1.51 -13.65
CA GLY A 614 23.01 1.34 -12.80
C GLY A 614 23.01 2.25 -11.57
N GLN A 615 23.39 1.68 -10.43
CA GLN A 615 23.41 2.37 -9.14
C GLN A 615 24.81 2.36 -8.56
N ALA A 616 25.33 3.52 -8.17
CA ALA A 616 26.58 3.61 -7.45
C ALA A 616 26.41 4.38 -6.14
N GLN A 617 26.98 3.87 -5.05
CA GLN A 617 26.96 4.52 -3.75
C GLN A 617 28.36 4.49 -3.13
N PHE A 618 28.80 5.66 -2.68
CA PHE A 618 30.11 5.86 -2.07
C PHE A 618 29.98 6.60 -0.74
N ASP A 619 30.54 6.03 0.33
CA ASP A 619 30.47 6.66 1.66
C ASP A 619 31.43 7.85 1.76
N GLN A 620 32.64 7.73 1.20
CA GLN A 620 33.62 8.81 1.05
C GLN A 620 34.20 8.80 -0.37
N ALA A 621 34.18 9.93 -1.07
CA ALA A 621 34.67 10.04 -2.45
C ALA A 621 35.61 11.23 -2.66
N GLU A 622 36.81 10.97 -3.16
CA GLU A 622 37.73 11.98 -3.67
C GLU A 622 37.72 11.95 -5.20
N ILE A 623 37.32 13.04 -5.85
CA ILE A 623 37.09 13.09 -7.30
C ILE A 623 37.90 14.23 -7.93
N PHE A 624 38.80 13.92 -8.87
CA PHE A 624 39.66 14.92 -9.51
C PHE A 624 39.69 14.77 -11.03
N GLY A 625 39.48 15.86 -11.76
CA GLY A 625 39.67 15.92 -13.21
C GLY A 625 38.84 14.90 -14.00
N SER A 626 37.70 14.46 -13.46
CA SER A 626 36.94 13.31 -13.96
C SER A 626 35.66 13.72 -14.70
N ASN A 627 35.24 12.91 -15.66
CA ASN A 627 33.97 13.06 -16.36
C ASN A 627 32.99 11.99 -15.86
N ILE A 628 31.90 12.42 -15.25
CA ILE A 628 30.85 11.55 -14.71
C ILE A 628 29.58 11.73 -15.54
N SER A 629 29.01 10.64 -16.03
CA SER A 629 27.73 10.64 -16.74
C SER A 629 26.72 9.72 -16.07
N ILE A 630 25.51 10.22 -15.85
CA ILE A 630 24.41 9.48 -15.22
C ILE A 630 23.20 9.59 -16.15
N GLY A 631 22.75 8.49 -16.73
CA GLY A 631 21.60 8.52 -17.65
C GLY A 631 20.84 7.20 -17.70
N GLY A 632 19.54 7.27 -17.41
CA GLY A 632 18.61 6.19 -17.70
C GLY A 632 18.26 6.14 -19.18
N ALA A 633 17.71 5.00 -19.65
CA ALA A 633 17.08 5.00 -20.96
C ALA A 633 15.84 5.93 -20.90
N PRO A 634 15.62 6.83 -21.88
CA PRO A 634 14.56 7.84 -21.83
C PRO A 634 13.14 7.29 -21.57
N ASP A 635 12.92 6.02 -21.92
CA ASP A 635 11.64 5.33 -21.88
C ASP A 635 11.60 4.17 -20.84
N SER A 636 12.58 4.09 -19.93
CA SER A 636 12.68 3.02 -18.93
C SER A 636 12.37 3.51 -17.53
N GLU A 637 11.58 2.74 -16.78
CA GLU A 637 11.36 2.91 -15.33
C GLU A 637 12.67 2.78 -14.51
N GLN A 638 13.74 2.21 -15.09
CA GLN A 638 15.02 1.99 -14.42
C GLN A 638 15.92 3.23 -14.46
N LYS A 639 15.91 3.98 -13.35
CA LYS A 639 16.72 5.19 -13.19
C LYS A 639 18.15 4.87 -12.74
N ALA A 640 19.12 5.48 -13.43
CA ALA A 640 20.52 5.41 -13.00
C ALA A 640 20.75 6.37 -11.83
N SER A 641 21.49 5.96 -10.80
CA SER A 641 21.69 6.78 -9.61
C SER A 641 23.13 6.77 -9.11
N LEU A 642 23.65 7.96 -8.75
CA LEU A 642 24.93 8.12 -8.07
C LEU A 642 24.70 8.79 -6.72
N TYR A 643 25.08 8.13 -5.64
CA TYR A 643 25.01 8.65 -4.28
C TYR A 643 26.41 8.86 -3.69
N LEU A 644 26.75 10.13 -3.45
CA LEU A 644 27.97 10.57 -2.79
C LEU A 644 27.64 11.11 -1.40
N LYS A 645 27.81 10.30 -0.35
CA LYS A 645 27.51 10.73 1.03
C LYS A 645 28.46 11.83 1.48
N LYS A 646 29.77 11.59 1.38
CA LYS A 646 30.81 12.59 1.62
C LYS A 646 31.70 12.66 0.40
N TRP A 647 31.88 13.85 -0.18
CA TRP A 647 32.74 13.99 -1.34
C TRP A 647 33.57 15.27 -1.33
N GLU A 648 34.77 15.17 -1.88
CA GLU A 648 35.64 16.30 -2.21
C GLU A 648 35.96 16.25 -3.70
N GLY A 649 35.68 17.36 -4.41
CA GLY A 649 35.82 17.43 -5.85
C GLY A 649 36.61 18.65 -6.34
N ARG A 650 37.47 18.46 -7.35
CA ARG A 650 38.07 19.57 -8.12
C ARG A 650 38.16 19.27 -9.61
N ASP A 651 37.88 20.28 -10.44
CA ASP A 651 38.03 20.23 -11.90
C ASP A 651 37.20 19.11 -12.58
N ASN A 652 36.04 18.74 -12.01
CA ASN A 652 35.20 17.64 -12.51
C ASN A 652 34.06 18.11 -13.42
N GLN A 653 33.62 17.24 -14.34
CA GLN A 653 32.43 17.45 -15.16
C GLN A 653 31.39 16.35 -14.88
N ILE A 654 30.27 16.71 -14.27
CA ILE A 654 29.17 15.79 -13.96
C ILE A 654 27.98 16.12 -14.84
N LYS A 655 27.49 15.14 -15.58
CA LYS A 655 26.30 15.26 -16.44
C LYS A 655 25.23 14.28 -15.99
N VAL A 656 24.09 14.82 -15.58
CA VAL A 656 22.88 14.07 -15.22
C VAL A 656 21.87 14.23 -16.35
N ALA A 657 21.64 13.17 -17.11
CA ALA A 657 20.62 13.12 -18.15
C ALA A 657 19.25 12.78 -17.57
N ASN A 658 18.21 12.88 -18.41
CA ASN A 658 16.84 12.49 -18.06
C ASN A 658 16.82 11.03 -17.56
N GLY A 659 16.03 10.76 -16.51
CA GLY A 659 16.03 9.47 -15.81
C GLY A 659 17.29 9.19 -14.98
N GLY A 660 18.16 10.18 -14.78
CA GLY A 660 19.34 10.12 -13.91
C GLY A 660 19.14 10.85 -12.58
N VAL A 661 19.69 10.29 -11.50
CA VAL A 661 19.62 10.85 -10.14
C VAL A 661 21.03 11.02 -9.58
N LEU A 662 21.36 12.22 -9.10
CA LEU A 662 22.58 12.51 -8.35
C LEU A 662 22.21 12.93 -6.93
N ILE A 663 22.73 12.24 -5.93
CA ILE A 663 22.49 12.53 -4.50
C ILE A 663 23.81 12.94 -3.86
N LEU A 664 23.84 14.12 -3.25
CA LEU A 664 25.02 14.68 -2.57
C LEU A 664 24.72 14.94 -1.09
N GLY A 665 25.63 14.51 -0.21
CA GLY A 665 25.53 14.72 1.24
C GLY A 665 24.94 13.53 1.97
N ASP A 666 25.37 13.30 3.20
CA ASP A 666 24.93 12.18 4.02
C ASP A 666 23.48 12.38 4.54
N ASP A 667 22.78 11.28 4.76
CA ASP A 667 21.47 11.20 5.43
C ASP A 667 21.62 11.33 6.97
N ALA A 668 22.86 11.29 7.45
CA ALA A 668 23.22 11.21 8.86
C ALA A 668 23.08 12.51 9.69
N SER A 669 22.11 13.40 9.41
CA SER A 669 21.84 14.57 10.27
C SER A 669 21.33 14.23 11.68
N GLY A 670 21.25 12.94 12.03
CA GLY A 670 20.95 12.45 13.38
C GLY A 670 19.46 12.38 13.71
N ASP A 671 18.62 12.83 12.79
CA ASP A 671 17.16 12.86 12.82
C ASP A 671 16.50 11.84 11.86
N GLY A 672 17.29 11.05 11.12
CA GLY A 672 16.87 9.88 10.34
C GLY A 672 16.00 10.19 9.12
N ASN A 673 16.37 11.20 8.33
CA ASN A 673 15.41 12.02 7.58
C ASN A 673 15.90 12.59 6.24
N GLY A 674 17.11 12.22 5.77
CA GLY A 674 17.63 12.50 4.44
C GLY A 674 17.01 11.60 3.36
N TYR A 675 17.29 11.92 2.10
CA TYR A 675 16.75 11.16 0.97
C TYR A 675 17.80 10.20 0.44
N GLY A 676 17.50 8.90 0.53
CA GLY A 676 18.15 7.89 -0.27
C GLY A 676 17.57 7.82 -1.68
N VAL A 677 18.08 6.87 -2.45
CA VAL A 677 17.57 6.58 -3.79
C VAL A 677 16.08 6.20 -3.76
N PRO A 678 15.59 5.30 -2.87
CA PRO A 678 14.18 4.92 -2.85
C PRO A 678 13.21 6.08 -2.58
N GLU A 679 13.53 6.92 -1.59
CA GLU A 679 12.70 8.06 -1.19
C GLU A 679 12.64 9.09 -2.33
N THR A 680 13.78 9.34 -2.98
CA THR A 680 13.86 10.25 -4.13
C THR A 680 12.99 9.75 -5.29
N LEU A 681 13.05 8.46 -5.61
CA LEU A 681 12.24 7.88 -6.68
C LEU A 681 10.74 7.99 -6.37
N SER A 682 10.34 7.66 -5.14
CA SER A 682 8.94 7.77 -4.70
C SER A 682 8.41 9.20 -4.79
N ILE A 683 9.19 10.20 -4.38
CA ILE A 683 8.81 11.62 -4.51
C ILE A 683 8.62 11.99 -5.99
N LEU A 684 9.52 11.57 -6.88
CA LEU A 684 9.43 11.90 -8.31
C LEU A 684 8.22 11.25 -9.01
N GLU A 685 7.85 10.04 -8.58
CA GLU A 685 6.64 9.35 -9.05
C GLU A 685 5.37 10.07 -8.60
N GLN A 686 5.28 10.46 -7.33
CA GLN A 686 4.12 11.19 -6.80
C GLN A 686 3.80 12.49 -7.56
N PHE A 687 4.82 13.14 -8.13
CA PHE A 687 4.65 14.37 -8.89
C PHE A 687 4.52 14.18 -10.40
N GLY A 688 4.36 12.95 -10.90
CA GLY A 688 4.15 12.66 -12.32
C GLY A 688 5.31 13.11 -13.22
N ASN A 689 6.54 13.15 -12.69
CA ASN A 689 7.73 13.60 -13.41
C ASN A 689 8.89 12.57 -13.33
N PRO A 690 8.65 11.27 -13.62
CA PRO A 690 9.65 10.22 -13.40
C PRO A 690 10.89 10.38 -14.30
N SER A 691 10.75 11.04 -15.45
CA SER A 691 11.80 11.18 -16.47
C SER A 691 12.77 12.36 -16.24
N LYS A 692 12.58 13.19 -15.20
CA LYS A 692 13.46 14.34 -14.97
C LYS A 692 14.88 13.93 -14.56
N ALA A 693 15.86 14.76 -14.89
CA ALA A 693 17.21 14.69 -14.35
C ALA A 693 17.25 15.36 -12.97
N VAL A 694 17.66 14.65 -11.92
CA VAL A 694 17.45 15.10 -10.54
C VAL A 694 18.75 15.28 -9.78
N LEU A 695 18.89 16.43 -9.13
CA LEU A 695 19.88 16.66 -8.08
C LEU A 695 19.17 16.64 -6.74
N VAL A 696 19.63 15.79 -5.83
CA VAL A 696 19.22 15.76 -4.43
C VAL A 696 20.36 16.28 -3.59
N VAL A 697 20.06 17.26 -2.74
CA VAL A 697 21.04 17.85 -1.83
C VAL A 697 20.60 17.60 -0.40
N ASN A 698 21.25 16.64 0.24
CA ASN A 698 20.99 16.31 1.64
C ASN A 698 21.70 17.29 2.57
N GLU A 699 22.94 17.70 2.27
CA GLU A 699 23.76 18.64 3.05
C GLU A 699 24.21 19.85 2.22
N THR A 700 24.55 20.98 2.86
CA THR A 700 25.05 22.17 2.17
C THR A 700 26.21 21.84 1.22
N GLN A 701 26.07 22.21 -0.05
CA GLN A 701 27.10 21.98 -1.07
C GLN A 701 27.86 23.25 -1.40
N VAL A 702 29.18 23.12 -1.56
CA VAL A 702 30.06 24.22 -1.98
C VAL A 702 30.20 24.17 -3.51
N LEU A 703 29.70 25.21 -4.18
CA LEU A 703 29.87 25.44 -5.61
C LEU A 703 31.28 25.96 -5.90
N GLY A 704 31.87 25.60 -7.05
CA GLY A 704 33.20 26.08 -7.46
C GLY A 704 34.28 25.00 -7.45
N ASN A 705 35.55 25.41 -7.32
CA ASN A 705 36.73 24.54 -7.43
C ASN A 705 36.88 23.88 -8.81
N GLY A 706 36.52 24.56 -9.89
CA GLY A 706 36.61 23.97 -11.24
C GLY A 706 35.54 22.92 -11.57
N ASN A 707 34.63 22.58 -10.63
CA ASN A 707 33.58 21.59 -10.86
C ASN A 707 32.41 22.16 -11.68
N ILE A 708 31.87 21.35 -12.58
CA ILE A 708 30.71 21.70 -13.39
C ILE A 708 29.67 20.57 -13.33
N ILE A 709 28.49 20.85 -12.79
CA ILE A 709 27.37 19.91 -12.73
C ILE A 709 26.27 20.39 -13.67
N ARG A 710 25.85 19.55 -14.61
CA ARG A 710 24.81 19.84 -15.62
C ARG A 710 23.69 18.84 -15.52
N LEU A 711 22.45 19.33 -15.42
CA LEU A 711 21.25 18.48 -15.34
C LEU A 711 20.31 18.73 -16.51
N GLY A 712 19.73 17.64 -17.04
CA GLY A 712 18.77 17.68 -18.14
C GLY A 712 19.38 18.21 -19.44
N ASN A 713 18.61 18.99 -20.20
CA ASN A 713 19.03 19.53 -21.50
C ASN A 713 19.90 20.80 -21.42
N ALA A 714 20.71 20.94 -20.36
CA ALA A 714 21.56 22.11 -20.17
C ALA A 714 22.59 22.26 -21.31
N ALA A 715 22.51 23.36 -22.07
CA ALA A 715 23.42 23.64 -23.18
C ALA A 715 24.90 23.70 -22.75
N THR A 716 25.78 23.16 -23.59
CA THR A 716 27.23 23.00 -23.37
C THR A 716 28.04 24.31 -23.42
N ARG A 717 27.43 25.49 -23.18
CA ARG A 717 28.20 26.75 -23.25
C ARG A 717 29.29 26.75 -22.17
N ALA A 718 30.51 26.97 -22.66
CA ALA A 718 31.75 26.87 -21.91
C ALA A 718 31.89 28.03 -20.90
N GLY A 719 32.40 27.72 -19.70
CA GLY A 719 33.14 28.69 -18.90
C GLY A 719 32.76 28.85 -17.44
N GLU A 720 31.56 28.45 -17.00
CA GLU A 720 31.13 28.74 -15.62
C GLU A 720 31.19 27.49 -14.74
N THR A 721 32.06 27.55 -13.74
CA THR A 721 32.13 26.64 -12.60
C THR A 721 30.87 26.78 -11.75
N GLY A 722 30.18 25.68 -11.45
CA GLY A 722 28.87 25.75 -10.81
C GLY A 722 27.90 24.63 -11.19
N VAL A 723 26.62 24.86 -10.89
CA VAL A 723 25.50 23.93 -11.17
C VAL A 723 24.51 24.57 -12.14
N VAL A 724 24.18 23.85 -13.22
CA VAL A 724 23.25 24.32 -14.27
C VAL A 724 22.09 23.34 -14.43
N PHE A 725 20.88 23.83 -14.17
CA PHE A 725 19.62 23.12 -14.35
C PHE A 725 19.02 23.44 -15.72
N GLY A 726 19.06 22.49 -16.65
CA GLY A 726 18.44 22.60 -17.97
C GLY A 726 16.93 22.27 -17.98
N GLY A 727 16.29 22.38 -19.14
CA GLY A 727 14.91 21.91 -19.30
C GLY A 727 14.78 20.41 -18.99
N GLY A 728 13.75 20.03 -18.22
CA GLY A 728 13.55 18.64 -17.77
C GLY A 728 14.41 18.25 -16.54
N SER A 729 15.00 19.21 -15.84
CA SER A 729 15.73 18.96 -14.60
C SER A 729 14.96 19.39 -13.35
N ALA A 730 15.34 18.80 -12.22
CA ALA A 730 14.75 19.08 -10.92
C ALA A 730 15.82 19.16 -9.83
N LEU A 731 15.64 20.10 -8.90
CA LEU A 731 16.33 20.12 -7.63
C LEU A 731 15.37 19.64 -6.55
N LEU A 732 15.76 18.62 -5.79
CA LEU A 732 15.05 18.16 -4.61
C LEU A 732 15.83 18.59 -3.36
N MET A 733 15.16 19.32 -2.48
CA MET A 733 15.73 19.79 -1.22
C MET A 733 14.71 19.67 -0.07
N ARG A 734 15.24 19.63 1.15
CA ARG A 734 14.48 19.84 2.38
C ARG A 734 14.92 21.16 3.03
N GLY A 735 13.97 21.93 3.57
CA GLY A 735 14.29 23.13 4.33
C GLY A 735 15.12 22.80 5.57
N ARG A 736 16.28 23.44 5.74
CA ARG A 736 17.14 23.32 6.93
C ARG A 736 17.13 24.64 7.70
N ALA A 737 16.96 24.58 9.02
CA ALA A 737 16.81 25.77 9.86
C ALA A 737 18.09 26.65 9.94
N ASP A 738 19.27 26.09 9.65
CA ASP A 738 20.56 26.61 10.09
C ASP A 738 21.59 26.87 8.98
N ALA A 739 21.35 26.47 7.72
CA ALA A 739 22.31 26.64 6.63
C ALA A 739 21.67 26.72 5.23
N PRO A 740 22.32 27.42 4.27
CA PRO A 740 21.90 27.45 2.87
C PRO A 740 22.12 26.10 2.17
N VAL A 741 21.34 25.80 1.13
CA VAL A 741 21.54 24.59 0.29
C VAL A 741 22.85 24.69 -0.50
N PHE A 742 23.17 25.86 -1.05
CA PHE A 742 24.42 26.11 -1.76
C PHE A 742 25.19 27.30 -1.19
N THR A 743 26.50 27.12 -1.08
CA THR A 743 27.50 28.17 -0.85
C THR A 743 28.48 28.17 -2.02
N SER A 744 29.37 29.15 -2.12
CA SER A 744 30.32 29.24 -3.24
C SER A 744 31.76 29.44 -2.77
N ALA A 745 32.69 28.70 -3.36
CA ALA A 745 34.10 29.09 -3.47
C ALA A 745 34.22 30.15 -4.59
N ALA A 746 35.25 30.99 -4.58
CA ALA A 746 35.37 32.25 -5.35
C ALA A 746 34.96 32.27 -6.86
N ASP A 747 34.72 31.12 -7.49
CA ASP A 747 34.32 30.91 -8.89
C ASP A 747 32.91 30.26 -9.09
N GLY A 748 32.17 29.85 -8.05
CA GLY A 748 30.93 29.09 -8.20
C GLY A 748 29.67 29.91 -8.55
N SER A 749 28.88 29.45 -9.53
CA SER A 749 27.58 30.00 -9.93
C SER A 749 26.43 28.96 -9.89
N LEU A 750 25.18 29.43 -9.86
CA LEU A 750 23.97 28.59 -9.88
C LEU A 750 23.02 29.10 -10.97
N SER A 751 22.59 28.25 -11.90
CA SER A 751 21.79 28.67 -13.05
C SER A 751 20.59 27.78 -13.28
N PHE A 752 19.41 28.38 -13.49
CA PHE A 752 18.16 27.69 -13.79
C PHE A 752 17.64 28.12 -15.16
N GLN A 753 17.59 27.20 -16.12
CA GLN A 753 17.00 27.44 -17.44
C GLN A 753 15.47 27.24 -17.40
N PRO A 754 14.72 27.74 -18.40
CA PRO A 754 13.27 27.55 -18.46
C PRO A 754 12.85 26.08 -18.36
N ASN A 755 11.72 25.80 -17.72
CA ASN A 755 11.19 24.45 -17.45
C ASN A 755 12.02 23.58 -16.49
N SER A 756 12.96 24.18 -15.74
CA SER A 756 13.52 23.55 -14.54
C SER A 756 12.53 23.63 -13.37
N SER A 757 12.66 22.73 -12.41
CA SER A 757 11.78 22.69 -11.22
C SER A 757 12.57 22.62 -9.93
N ILE A 758 12.06 23.24 -8.88
CA ILE A 758 12.59 23.08 -7.51
C ILE A 758 11.46 22.47 -6.67
N PHE A 759 11.70 21.27 -6.16
CA PHE A 759 10.81 20.57 -5.26
C PHE A 759 11.24 20.79 -3.82
N VAL A 760 10.33 21.32 -3.01
CA VAL A 760 10.53 21.55 -1.58
C VAL A 760 9.64 20.58 -0.82
N VAL A 761 10.28 19.62 -0.14
CA VAL A 761 9.57 18.55 0.59
C VAL A 761 8.96 19.07 1.88
N ASP A 762 9.75 19.82 2.65
CA ASP A 762 9.32 20.44 3.90
C ASP A 762 9.36 21.97 3.72
N PRO A 763 8.24 22.61 3.36
CA PRO A 763 8.17 24.06 3.20
C PRO A 763 8.01 24.78 4.55
N PHE A 764 8.41 24.19 5.67
CA PHE A 764 8.29 24.85 6.98
C PHE A 764 9.64 25.03 7.71
N GLY A 765 10.75 24.53 7.13
CA GLY A 765 12.12 24.85 7.54
C GLY A 765 12.65 26.16 6.93
N SER A 766 13.89 26.56 7.26
CA SER A 766 14.54 27.65 6.50
C SER A 766 14.84 27.16 5.09
N ASN A 767 14.22 27.82 4.10
CA ASN A 767 14.42 27.51 2.70
C ASN A 767 15.41 28.47 2.06
N GLN A 768 16.52 28.72 2.75
CA GLN A 768 17.63 29.47 2.21
C GLN A 768 18.29 28.65 1.09
N LEU A 769 18.08 29.05 -0.15
CA LEU A 769 18.64 28.37 -1.32
C LEU A 769 20.14 28.68 -1.46
N THR A 770 20.53 29.94 -1.25
CA THR A 770 21.93 30.37 -1.30
C THR A 770 22.22 31.42 -0.22
N ASP A 771 23.48 31.51 0.20
CA ASP A 771 23.98 32.67 0.94
C ASP A 771 24.44 33.80 -0.02
N THR A 772 25.19 34.77 0.51
CA THR A 772 25.78 35.90 -0.23
C THR A 772 27.04 35.54 -1.01
N THR A 773 27.63 34.37 -0.77
CA THR A 773 28.88 33.96 -1.46
C THR A 773 28.61 33.49 -2.88
N VAL A 774 27.39 33.04 -3.18
CA VAL A 774 26.97 32.67 -4.54
C VAL A 774 26.88 33.92 -5.42
N SER A 775 27.75 33.99 -6.43
CA SER A 775 28.04 35.19 -7.23
C SER A 775 26.86 35.69 -8.06
N GLU A 776 26.07 34.79 -8.65
CA GLU A 776 24.90 35.12 -9.46
C GLU A 776 23.94 33.92 -9.55
N ILE A 777 22.62 34.19 -9.55
CA ILE A 777 21.59 33.22 -9.94
C ILE A 777 20.93 33.66 -11.25
N ASN A 778 21.20 32.93 -12.32
CA ASN A 778 20.74 33.25 -13.67
C ASN A 778 19.42 32.51 -14.04
N GLY A 779 18.51 33.19 -14.77
CA GLY A 779 17.33 32.58 -15.42
C GLY A 779 15.99 32.50 -14.65
N ARG A 780 15.74 33.43 -13.72
CA ARG A 780 14.67 33.33 -12.69
C ARG A 780 13.20 33.56 -13.08
N SER A 781 12.85 33.88 -14.32
CA SER A 781 11.46 34.20 -14.65
C SER A 781 10.51 32.98 -14.71
N ASP A 782 11.05 31.75 -14.88
CA ASP A 782 10.26 30.58 -15.29
C ASP A 782 10.60 29.29 -14.51
N VAL A 783 11.09 29.41 -13.27
CA VAL A 783 11.38 28.25 -12.40
C VAL A 783 10.09 27.75 -11.76
N ASN A 784 9.76 26.46 -11.97
CA ASN A 784 8.56 25.87 -11.39
C ASN A 784 8.83 25.45 -9.94
N LEU A 785 8.30 26.20 -8.97
CA LEU A 785 8.44 25.89 -7.54
C LEU A 785 7.28 24.98 -7.12
N VAL A 786 7.60 23.78 -6.63
CA VAL A 786 6.60 22.77 -6.27
C VAL A 786 6.77 22.39 -4.80
N SER A 787 5.68 22.53 -4.05
CA SER A 787 5.57 22.10 -2.64
C SER A 787 4.89 20.74 -2.59
N LEU A 788 5.32 19.84 -1.68
CA LEU A 788 4.55 18.64 -1.32
C LEU A 788 3.20 18.97 -0.66
N ASN A 789 3.04 20.18 -0.12
CA ASN A 789 1.74 20.64 0.36
C ASN A 789 1.00 21.36 -0.78
N PRO A 790 -0.05 20.75 -1.37
CA PRO A 790 -0.76 21.32 -2.53
C PRO A 790 -1.53 22.61 -2.20
N ASN A 791 -1.65 22.96 -0.92
CA ASN A 791 -2.35 24.15 -0.46
C ASN A 791 -1.45 25.40 -0.41
N LEU A 792 -0.15 25.28 -0.73
CA LEU A 792 0.85 26.33 -0.56
C LEU A 792 1.53 26.66 -1.89
N SER A 793 1.41 27.91 -2.35
CA SER A 793 2.22 28.42 -3.45
C SER A 793 3.59 28.87 -2.93
N LEU A 794 4.67 28.67 -3.67
CA LEU A 794 6.03 29.07 -3.27
C LEU A 794 6.54 30.21 -4.16
N LYS A 795 7.38 31.10 -3.59
CA LYS A 795 8.02 32.19 -4.34
C LYS A 795 9.49 32.31 -3.98
N LEU A 796 10.34 32.60 -4.97
CA LEU A 796 11.77 32.81 -4.75
C LEU A 796 12.08 34.31 -4.63
N GLU A 797 12.70 34.76 -3.54
CA GLU A 797 13.00 36.16 -3.24
C GLU A 797 14.47 36.36 -2.84
N ASN A 798 15.08 37.46 -3.27
CA ASN A 798 16.42 37.85 -2.84
C ASN A 798 16.30 38.73 -1.61
N VAL A 799 16.97 38.35 -0.52
CA VAL A 799 17.11 39.18 0.66
C VAL A 799 18.50 39.79 0.64
N ALA A 800 18.55 41.12 0.55
CA ALA A 800 19.80 41.88 0.46
C ALA A 800 20.70 41.60 1.68
N GLY A 801 21.92 41.13 1.43
CA GLY A 801 22.88 40.80 2.48
C GLY A 801 22.75 39.40 3.08
N GLU A 802 21.74 38.61 2.68
CA GLU A 802 21.50 37.27 3.22
C GLU A 802 21.43 36.17 2.14
N GLY A 803 21.14 36.52 0.87
CA GLY A 803 21.11 35.59 -0.25
C GLY A 803 19.70 35.33 -0.78
N TRP A 804 19.49 34.17 -1.42
CA TRP A 804 18.20 33.84 -2.02
C TRP A 804 17.41 32.85 -1.17
N PHE A 805 16.13 33.17 -0.95
CA PHE A 805 15.22 32.40 -0.11
C PHE A 805 14.01 31.94 -0.93
N ILE A 806 13.54 30.71 -0.67
CA ILE A 806 12.20 30.28 -1.08
C ILE A 806 11.24 30.78 0.00
N LYS A 807 10.56 31.90 -0.24
CA LYS A 807 9.48 32.38 0.63
C LYS A 807 8.23 31.53 0.44
N HIS A 808 7.59 31.23 1.56
CA HIS A 808 6.29 30.55 1.64
C HIS A 808 5.20 31.51 1.19
N GLY A 809 4.59 31.23 0.05
CA GLY A 809 3.57 32.06 -0.59
C GLY A 809 2.13 31.72 -0.17
N GLU A 810 1.18 32.26 -0.92
CA GLU A 810 -0.25 32.36 -0.63
C GLU A 810 -0.93 31.00 -0.39
N ILE A 811 -1.77 30.92 0.66
CA ILE A 811 -2.59 29.75 0.98
C ILE A 811 -3.83 29.78 0.07
N ASN A 812 -3.91 28.84 -0.88
CA ASN A 812 -4.98 28.81 -1.89
C ASN A 812 -6.24 28.02 -1.46
N SER A 813 -6.33 27.56 -0.21
CA SER A 813 -7.32 26.55 0.23
C SER A 813 -8.28 27.03 1.33
N GLN A 814 -9.58 26.72 1.16
CA GLN A 814 -10.63 26.95 2.16
C GLN A 814 -10.59 25.95 3.34
N ASN A 815 -9.72 24.92 3.31
CA ASN A 815 -9.68 23.81 4.26
C ASN A 815 -8.28 23.57 4.89
N PHE A 816 -7.53 24.62 5.21
CA PHE A 816 -6.21 24.46 5.86
C PHE A 816 -6.34 24.27 7.39
N VAL A 817 -5.59 23.33 7.97
CA VAL A 817 -5.64 22.95 9.39
C VAL A 817 -4.45 23.61 10.12
N TYR A 818 -4.76 24.53 11.04
CA TYR A 818 -3.83 25.42 11.79
C TYR A 818 -2.69 24.75 12.61
N PRO A 819 -2.75 23.50 13.11
CA PRO A 819 -1.71 22.90 13.95
C PRO A 819 -0.32 22.79 13.28
N GLU A 820 -0.26 22.65 11.96
CA GLU A 820 1.00 22.48 11.22
C GLU A 820 1.83 23.78 11.16
N LEU A 821 1.20 24.94 11.36
CA LEU A 821 1.86 26.27 11.37
C LEU A 821 2.38 26.70 12.75
N GLN A 822 2.07 25.93 13.80
CA GLN A 822 2.17 26.42 15.16
C GLN A 822 3.60 26.56 15.68
N GLY A 823 4.55 25.74 15.20
CA GLY A 823 5.97 25.87 15.58
C GLY A 823 6.63 27.10 14.94
N TRP A 824 6.33 27.37 13.68
CA TRP A 824 6.99 28.41 12.88
C TRP A 824 6.48 29.83 13.18
N LEU A 825 5.19 29.98 13.52
CA LEU A 825 4.60 31.28 13.90
C LEU A 825 5.23 31.88 15.18
N TYR A 826 5.87 31.06 16.04
CA TYR A 826 6.57 31.56 17.23
C TYR A 826 7.91 32.22 16.90
N ASP A 827 8.56 31.84 15.80
CA ASP A 827 9.93 32.26 15.48
C ASP A 827 10.00 33.43 14.48
N ASN A 828 8.90 33.77 13.80
CA ASN A 828 8.84 34.86 12.81
C ASN A 828 7.57 35.74 12.94
N PRO A 829 7.57 36.75 13.84
CA PRO A 829 6.38 37.54 14.18
C PRO A 829 5.99 38.62 13.14
N GLU A 830 6.85 38.94 12.18
CA GLU A 830 6.62 40.03 11.21
C GLU A 830 6.45 39.48 9.79
N GLY A 831 5.20 39.20 9.40
CA GLY A 831 4.93 38.89 7.98
C GLY A 831 3.64 38.13 7.64
N PHE A 832 2.80 37.77 8.61
CA PHE A 832 1.66 36.89 8.35
C PHE A 832 0.35 37.66 8.12
N THR A 833 -0.18 37.60 6.89
CA THR A 833 -1.53 38.09 6.55
C THR A 833 -2.41 36.91 6.13
N VAL A 834 -3.32 36.47 7.01
CA VAL A 834 -4.32 35.43 6.67
C VAL A 834 -5.50 36.09 5.96
N ASP A 835 -5.56 35.99 4.63
CA ASP A 835 -6.77 36.37 3.89
C ASP A 835 -7.71 35.18 3.72
N SER A 836 -8.31 34.74 4.83
CA SER A 836 -9.30 33.64 4.83
C SER A 836 -10.72 34.18 4.86
N LEU A 837 -11.65 33.68 4.04
CA LEU A 837 -13.08 34.02 4.18
C LEU A 837 -13.72 33.49 5.48
N ASN A 838 -12.99 32.69 6.27
CA ASN A 838 -13.45 32.08 7.52
C ASN A 838 -13.17 33.00 8.73
N ALA A 839 -14.25 33.55 9.31
CA ALA A 839 -14.21 34.42 10.49
C ALA A 839 -13.53 33.77 11.72
N ALA A 840 -13.61 32.45 11.87
CA ALA A 840 -12.93 31.75 12.97
C ALA A 840 -11.41 31.80 12.80
N GLN A 841 -10.90 31.57 11.59
CA GLN A 841 -9.47 31.65 11.29
C GLN A 841 -8.94 33.09 11.43
N LYS A 842 -9.72 34.11 11.01
CA LYS A 842 -9.37 35.52 11.26
C LYS A 842 -9.33 35.87 12.75
N PHE A 843 -10.26 35.34 13.54
CA PHE A 843 -10.33 35.60 14.98
C PHE A 843 -9.17 34.94 15.73
N PHE A 844 -8.82 33.69 15.43
CA PHE A 844 -7.69 33.00 16.09
C PHE A 844 -6.34 33.60 15.72
N ALA A 845 -6.14 33.99 14.46
CA ALA A 845 -4.94 34.71 14.04
C ALA A 845 -4.78 36.07 14.75
N ARG A 846 -5.89 36.78 15.05
CA ARG A 846 -5.84 38.02 15.84
C ARG A 846 -5.54 37.79 17.33
N VAL A 847 -6.08 36.73 17.92
CA VAL A 847 -5.84 36.38 19.34
C VAL A 847 -4.38 36.00 19.56
N ASP A 848 -3.75 35.27 18.63
CA ASP A 848 -2.31 34.96 18.69
C ASP A 848 -1.44 36.20 18.51
N ASN A 849 -1.78 37.10 17.57
CA ASN A 849 -1.04 38.35 17.33
C ASN A 849 -1.11 39.35 18.51
N GLU A 850 -2.17 39.35 19.32
CA GLU A 850 -2.35 40.33 20.40
C GLU A 850 -1.77 39.89 21.76
N ALA A 851 -1.56 38.60 22.01
CA ALA A 851 -1.32 38.10 23.37
C ALA A 851 -0.15 37.12 23.57
N TYR A 852 0.63 36.78 22.53
CA TYR A 852 1.76 35.83 22.62
C TYR A 852 1.43 34.62 23.50
N PHE A 853 0.50 33.78 23.03
CA PHE A 853 -0.03 32.70 23.86
C PHE A 853 0.96 31.54 24.05
N ASN A 854 0.98 30.94 25.24
CA ASN A 854 1.62 29.65 25.49
C ASN A 854 0.90 28.55 24.67
N PRO A 855 1.62 27.59 24.05
CA PRO A 855 1.04 26.47 23.30
C PRO A 855 -0.08 25.72 24.05
N GLN A 856 0.01 25.56 25.36
CA GLN A 856 -1.03 24.91 26.17
C GLN A 856 -2.34 25.72 26.24
N GLN A 857 -2.24 27.05 26.12
CA GLN A 857 -3.39 27.96 26.12
C GLN A 857 -4.02 28.07 24.73
N SER A 858 -3.26 28.11 23.64
CA SER A 858 -3.82 28.09 22.26
C SER A 858 -4.57 26.78 21.96
N HIS A 859 -4.01 25.62 22.35
CA HIS A 859 -4.69 24.33 22.28
C HIS A 859 -5.97 24.31 23.14
N LYS A 860 -5.93 24.92 24.32
CA LYS A 860 -7.11 25.09 25.18
C LYS A 860 -8.16 26.01 24.56
N LEU A 861 -7.76 27.05 23.81
CA LEU A 861 -8.65 27.99 23.13
C LEU A 861 -9.37 27.32 21.94
N ILE A 862 -8.68 26.52 21.12
CA ILE A 862 -9.27 25.69 20.05
C ILE A 862 -10.23 24.63 20.64
N LYS A 863 -9.84 24.02 21.76
CA LYS A 863 -10.64 23.04 22.54
C LYS A 863 -11.93 23.63 23.13
N GLU A 864 -11.97 24.94 23.35
CA GLU A 864 -13.14 25.64 23.92
C GLU A 864 -14.10 26.16 22.83
N ALA A 865 -13.58 26.54 21.67
CA ALA A 865 -14.40 26.93 20.50
C ALA A 865 -15.24 25.77 19.94
N THR A 866 -14.77 24.53 20.06
CA THR A 866 -15.49 23.32 19.62
C THR A 866 -16.76 23.00 20.40
N GLN A 867 -16.96 23.60 21.59
CA GLN A 867 -18.18 23.41 22.39
C GLN A 867 -19.38 24.22 21.86
N LEU A 868 -19.17 25.17 20.93
CA LEU A 868 -20.21 26.06 20.41
C LEU A 868 -21.31 25.31 19.64
N GLY A 869 -20.97 24.24 18.91
CA GLY A 869 -21.95 23.42 18.19
C GLY A 869 -22.88 22.65 19.15
N SER A 870 -22.31 22.04 20.21
CA SER A 870 -23.08 21.35 21.25
C SER A 870 -23.95 22.31 22.08
N LEU A 871 -23.52 23.57 22.25
CA LEU A 871 -24.29 24.63 22.92
C LEU A 871 -25.57 25.00 22.16
N LEU A 872 -25.52 25.02 20.82
CA LEU A 872 -26.73 25.18 20.00
C LEU A 872 -27.65 23.96 20.09
N GLY A 873 -27.07 22.76 20.18
CA GLY A 873 -27.80 21.52 20.42
C GLY A 873 -28.64 21.54 21.70
N THR A 874 -28.13 22.10 22.80
CA THR A 874 -28.87 22.20 24.08
C THR A 874 -30.09 23.12 24.01
N ARG A 875 -30.06 24.18 23.18
CA ARG A 875 -31.23 25.04 22.92
C ARG A 875 -32.31 24.32 22.15
N LEU A 876 -31.91 23.61 21.10
CA LEU A 876 -32.82 22.83 20.27
C LEU A 876 -33.48 21.71 21.08
N ASN A 877 -32.73 21.02 21.96
CA ASN A 877 -33.30 20.04 22.87
C ASN A 877 -34.37 20.64 23.78
N THR A 878 -34.10 21.82 24.36
CA THR A 878 -35.06 22.54 25.20
C THR A 878 -36.32 22.89 24.41
N LEU A 879 -36.17 23.45 23.21
CA LEU A 879 -37.29 23.80 22.35
C LEU A 879 -38.11 22.58 21.93
N ARG A 880 -37.46 21.46 21.61
CA ARG A 880 -38.10 20.20 21.19
C ARG A 880 -38.94 19.59 22.30
N VAL A 881 -38.33 19.33 23.46
CA VAL A 881 -39.00 18.72 24.61
C VAL A 881 -40.14 19.60 25.11
N ARG A 882 -39.93 20.93 25.16
CA ARG A 882 -40.97 21.89 25.58
C ARG A 882 -42.07 22.06 24.54
N GLY A 883 -41.71 22.09 23.26
CA GLY A 883 -42.65 22.14 22.13
C GLY A 883 -43.60 20.94 22.14
N GLU A 884 -43.06 19.75 22.30
CA GLU A 884 -43.83 18.52 22.38
C GLU A 884 -44.73 18.49 23.63
N SER A 885 -44.20 18.85 24.81
CA SER A 885 -44.99 18.95 26.05
C SER A 885 -46.17 19.92 25.89
N MET A 886 -45.92 21.11 25.32
CA MET A 886 -46.96 22.10 25.06
C MET A 886 -48.02 21.57 24.08
N LYS A 887 -47.60 20.98 22.96
CA LYS A 887 -48.52 20.39 21.97
C LYS A 887 -49.42 19.33 22.60
N LYS A 888 -48.85 18.47 23.44
CA LYS A 888 -49.61 17.46 24.17
C LYS A 888 -50.58 18.10 25.17
N THR A 889 -50.21 19.19 25.86
CA THR A 889 -51.08 19.85 26.87
C THR A 889 -52.25 20.58 26.20
N LEU A 890 -52.01 21.11 25.00
CA LEU A 890 -53.04 21.64 24.11
C LEU A 890 -53.93 20.52 23.54
N GLY A 891 -53.39 19.34 23.26
CA GLY A 891 -54.17 18.16 22.86
C GLY A 891 -55.13 17.66 23.95
N GLU A 892 -54.72 17.73 25.22
CA GLU A 892 -55.61 17.42 26.36
C GLU A 892 -56.73 18.46 26.50
N LEU A 893 -56.44 19.74 26.26
CA LEU A 893 -57.46 20.79 26.20
C LEU A 893 -58.51 20.47 25.13
N HIS A 894 -58.09 20.07 23.93
CA HIS A 894 -58.99 19.69 22.82
C HIS A 894 -59.86 18.49 23.17
N THR A 895 -59.25 17.45 23.75
CA THR A 895 -59.98 16.26 24.19
C THR A 895 -61.07 16.60 25.21
N ILE A 896 -60.87 17.64 26.04
CA ILE A 896 -61.86 18.08 27.04
C ILE A 896 -62.90 19.04 26.45
N MET A 897 -62.52 19.89 25.51
CA MET A 897 -63.47 20.73 24.77
C MET A 897 -64.54 19.89 24.07
N GLU A 898 -64.17 18.71 23.56
CA GLU A 898 -65.04 17.70 22.94
C GLU A 898 -66.01 17.01 23.91
N LYS A 899 -65.74 16.99 25.22
CA LYS A 899 -66.62 16.30 26.19
C LYS A 899 -67.90 17.10 26.44
N LYS A 900 -69.03 16.40 26.55
CA LYS A 900 -70.35 17.02 26.77
C LYS A 900 -70.55 17.52 28.21
N GLU A 901 -69.96 16.85 29.20
CA GLU A 901 -70.16 17.13 30.62
C GLU A 901 -69.00 17.97 31.22
N PRO A 902 -69.30 18.90 32.16
CA PRO A 902 -68.26 19.57 32.95
C PRO A 902 -67.61 18.59 33.92
N GLY A 903 -66.31 18.78 34.17
CA GLY A 903 -65.53 17.86 35.03
C GLY A 903 -64.05 18.21 35.04
N ILE A 904 -63.32 17.57 35.96
CA ILE A 904 -61.87 17.69 36.08
C ILE A 904 -61.21 16.35 35.72
N TYR A 905 -60.14 16.44 34.95
CA TYR A 905 -59.42 15.31 34.39
C TYR A 905 -57.97 15.45 34.79
N MET A 906 -57.40 14.39 35.36
CA MET A 906 -55.96 14.30 35.55
C MET A 906 -55.35 13.47 34.45
N PHE A 907 -54.18 13.87 33.98
CA PHE A 907 -53.41 13.13 32.98
C PHE A 907 -51.96 13.03 33.38
N GLY A 908 -51.32 11.94 32.98
CA GLY A 908 -49.89 11.74 33.12
C GLY A 908 -49.34 10.95 31.94
N ASP A 909 -48.11 11.25 31.55
CA ASP A 909 -47.40 10.55 30.49
C ASP A 909 -45.91 10.43 30.76
N VAL A 910 -45.37 9.34 30.21
CA VAL A 910 -43.93 9.07 30.15
C VAL A 910 -43.56 8.79 28.70
N GLY A 911 -42.44 9.33 28.25
CA GLY A 911 -42.05 9.18 26.85
C GLY A 911 -40.55 9.20 26.64
N GLY A 912 -40.11 8.44 25.63
CA GLY A 912 -38.74 8.39 25.14
C GLY A 912 -38.67 8.97 23.73
N GLY A 913 -37.60 9.70 23.42
CA GLY A 913 -37.41 10.33 22.11
C GLY A 913 -35.98 10.22 21.61
N LEU A 914 -35.83 10.18 20.29
CA LEU A 914 -34.58 10.15 19.55
C LEU A 914 -34.57 11.28 18.52
N PHE A 915 -33.45 12.00 18.44
CA PHE A 915 -33.26 13.09 17.51
C PHE A 915 -31.93 12.94 16.78
N PHE A 916 -31.94 13.12 15.46
CA PHE A 916 -30.78 13.08 14.59
C PHE A 916 -30.77 14.30 13.66
N SER A 917 -29.59 14.84 13.39
CA SER A 917 -29.42 15.93 12.43
C SER A 917 -28.04 15.89 11.78
N ASN A 918 -28.00 16.02 10.46
CA ASN A 918 -26.77 16.15 9.67
C ASN A 918 -26.40 17.61 9.37
N ASN A 919 -27.36 18.54 9.51
CA ASN A 919 -27.24 19.96 9.18
C ASN A 919 -27.58 20.88 10.37
N LEU A 920 -26.99 20.58 11.53
CA LEU A 920 -26.92 21.56 12.61
C LEU A 920 -25.90 22.61 12.18
N GLY A 921 -26.37 23.83 11.86
CA GLY A 921 -25.53 24.94 11.44
C GLY A 921 -24.56 25.30 12.57
N GLY A 922 -23.37 24.71 12.51
CA GLY A 922 -22.27 24.96 13.41
C GLY A 922 -21.34 26.03 12.86
N TYR A 923 -20.59 26.63 13.77
CA TYR A 923 -19.59 27.67 13.52
C TYR A 923 -18.40 27.18 12.65
N LEU A 924 -18.30 25.87 12.38
CA LEU A 924 -17.21 25.20 11.67
C LEU A 924 -17.69 24.32 10.49
N GLY A 925 -18.98 24.38 10.12
CA GLY A 925 -19.57 23.53 9.07
C GLY A 925 -20.67 22.59 9.58
N SER A 926 -21.15 21.68 8.73
CA SER A 926 -22.21 20.71 9.02
C SER A 926 -21.71 19.61 9.99
N SER A 927 -22.26 19.58 11.21
CA SER A 927 -21.94 18.56 12.22
C SER A 927 -23.07 17.53 12.35
N ARG A 928 -22.71 16.25 12.50
CA ARG A 928 -23.67 15.18 12.84
C ARG A 928 -24.00 15.25 14.33
N TYR A 929 -25.27 15.32 14.67
CA TYR A 929 -25.77 15.44 16.04
C TYR A 929 -26.83 14.39 16.33
N ARG A 930 -26.72 13.76 17.50
CA ARG A 930 -27.70 12.81 18.03
C ARG A 930 -28.08 13.19 19.46
N ALA A 931 -29.36 13.10 19.79
CA ALA A 931 -29.84 13.21 21.17
C ALA A 931 -30.89 12.15 21.48
N THR A 932 -30.90 11.71 22.74
CA THR A 932 -31.94 10.86 23.32
C THR A 932 -32.57 11.60 24.49
N SER A 933 -33.89 11.49 24.65
CA SER A 933 -34.61 12.14 25.74
C SER A 933 -35.57 11.22 26.44
N GLU A 934 -35.69 11.39 27.75
CA GLU A 934 -36.71 10.78 28.60
C GLU A 934 -37.51 11.91 29.22
N THR A 935 -38.84 11.81 29.16
CA THR A 935 -39.75 12.87 29.60
C THR A 935 -40.85 12.29 30.46
N VAL A 936 -41.24 13.04 31.48
CA VAL A 936 -42.37 12.76 32.36
C VAL A 936 -43.19 14.02 32.46
N ARG A 937 -44.50 13.89 32.32
CA ARG A 937 -45.44 15.00 32.44
C ARG A 937 -46.65 14.57 33.26
N ILE A 938 -47.14 15.51 34.05
CA ILE A 938 -48.37 15.36 34.82
C ILE A 938 -49.17 16.67 34.73
N GLY A 939 -50.48 16.56 34.67
CA GLY A 939 -51.32 17.72 34.57
C GLY A 939 -52.76 17.47 34.93
N ALA A 940 -53.51 18.56 34.92
CA ALA A 940 -54.94 18.57 35.12
C ALA A 940 -55.56 19.44 34.04
N ALA A 941 -56.78 19.10 33.66
CA ALA A 941 -57.55 19.89 32.74
C ALA A 941 -59.02 19.76 33.08
N GLY A 942 -59.81 20.78 32.78
CA GLY A 942 -61.20 20.81 33.21
C GLY A 942 -62.08 21.66 32.32
N LYS A 943 -63.38 21.42 32.41
CA LYS A 943 -64.42 22.16 31.69
C LYS A 943 -65.45 22.67 32.68
N ASN A 944 -65.74 23.97 32.63
CA ASN A 944 -66.77 24.57 33.47
C ASN A 944 -68.16 24.49 32.81
N ALA A 945 -69.21 24.80 33.58
CA ALA A 945 -70.59 24.79 33.10
C ALA A 945 -70.86 25.78 31.95
N ALA A 946 -70.03 26.83 31.80
CA ALA A 946 -70.11 27.81 30.71
C ALA A 946 -69.40 27.35 29.41
N GLY A 947 -68.89 26.12 29.39
CA GLY A 947 -68.21 25.51 28.25
C GLY A 947 -66.76 25.96 28.04
N LEU A 948 -66.18 26.72 28.98
CA LEU A 948 -64.77 27.10 28.97
C LEU A 948 -63.92 25.95 29.49
N SER A 949 -62.90 25.57 28.72
CA SER A 949 -61.97 24.51 29.06
C SER A 949 -60.60 25.09 29.39
N TRP A 950 -59.88 24.45 30.30
CA TRP A 950 -58.52 24.81 30.68
C TRP A 950 -57.65 23.56 30.84
N SER A 951 -56.35 23.69 30.65
CA SER A 951 -55.35 22.66 30.96
C SER A 951 -54.09 23.27 31.55
N VAL A 952 -53.50 22.56 32.51
CA VAL A 952 -52.21 22.87 33.14
C VAL A 952 -51.36 21.61 33.22
N SER A 953 -50.07 21.73 32.94
CA SER A 953 -49.14 20.61 33.09
C SER A 953 -47.78 21.06 33.60
N LEU A 954 -47.16 20.19 34.40
CA LEU A 954 -45.76 20.24 34.77
C LEU A 954 -45.03 19.09 34.06
N ASP A 955 -43.89 19.40 33.46
CA ASP A 955 -43.03 18.41 32.80
C ASP A 955 -41.58 18.50 33.27
N GLY A 956 -40.95 17.34 33.31
CA GLY A 956 -39.53 17.15 33.56
C GLY A 956 -38.94 16.22 32.51
N GLY A 957 -37.74 16.51 32.03
CA GLY A 957 -37.07 15.68 31.05
C GLY A 957 -35.56 15.64 31.23
N HIS A 958 -34.98 14.49 30.93
CA HIS A 958 -33.54 14.30 30.82
C HIS A 958 -33.17 14.11 29.35
N VAL A 959 -32.13 14.78 28.89
CA VAL A 959 -31.63 14.67 27.52
C VAL A 959 -30.14 14.36 27.55
N SER A 960 -29.73 13.32 26.83
CA SER A 960 -28.34 12.96 26.56
C SER A 960 -28.05 13.21 25.09
N SER A 961 -26.93 13.86 24.76
CA SER A 961 -26.59 14.21 23.38
C SER A 961 -25.14 13.92 23.05
N LYS A 962 -24.85 13.65 21.78
CA LYS A 962 -23.51 13.56 21.20
C LYS A 962 -23.45 14.34 19.89
N SER A 963 -22.35 15.04 19.66
CA SER A 963 -22.04 15.73 18.40
C SER A 963 -20.68 15.29 17.89
N ARG A 964 -20.62 15.01 16.58
CA ARG A 964 -19.42 14.61 15.84
C ARG A 964 -19.07 15.65 14.80
N HIS A 965 -17.82 16.12 14.81
CA HIS A 965 -17.22 16.91 13.74
C HIS A 965 -16.04 16.15 13.15
N THR A 966 -15.68 16.45 11.90
CA THR A 966 -14.50 15.99 11.15
C THR A 966 -13.21 15.90 11.96
N VAL A 967 -13.08 16.66 13.06
CA VAL A 967 -11.88 16.65 13.90
C VAL A 967 -12.12 16.08 15.31
N LEU A 968 -13.34 16.15 15.92
CA LEU A 968 -13.56 15.86 17.36
C LEU A 968 -15.01 15.51 17.80
N ASP A 969 -15.14 14.83 18.96
CA ASP A 969 -16.40 14.37 19.61
C ASP A 969 -16.76 15.18 20.88
N ALA A 970 -18.04 15.56 21.05
CA ALA A 970 -18.57 16.16 22.27
C ALA A 970 -19.87 15.50 22.75
N SER A 971 -20.06 15.45 24.07
CA SER A 971 -21.21 14.85 24.76
C SER A 971 -21.92 15.85 25.67
N GLY A 972 -23.24 15.78 25.77
CA GLY A 972 -24.06 16.68 26.59
C GLY A 972 -25.05 15.92 27.45
N LYS A 973 -25.34 16.43 28.65
CA LYS A 973 -26.44 15.99 29.51
C LYS A 973 -27.24 17.20 29.97
N GLN A 974 -28.56 17.16 29.88
CA GLN A 974 -29.42 18.30 30.18
C GLN A 974 -30.67 17.85 30.93
N ASN A 975 -31.03 18.60 31.98
CA ASN A 975 -32.30 18.47 32.66
C ASN A 975 -33.18 19.66 32.28
N ILE A 976 -34.41 19.38 31.88
CA ILE A 976 -35.40 20.36 31.43
C ILE A 976 -36.60 20.25 32.35
N PHE A 977 -37.12 21.39 32.78
CA PHE A 977 -38.34 21.48 33.57
C PHE A 977 -39.24 22.54 32.96
N GLY A 978 -40.55 22.41 33.15
CA GLY A 978 -41.37 23.61 33.08
C GLY A 978 -42.86 23.38 33.23
N LEU A 979 -43.57 24.44 32.90
CA LEU A 979 -44.98 24.64 33.18
C LEU A 979 -45.68 25.12 31.90
N SER A 980 -46.82 24.51 31.58
CA SER A 980 -47.64 24.87 30.43
C SER A 980 -49.09 25.08 30.87
N LEU A 981 -49.72 26.10 30.30
CA LEU A 981 -51.09 26.53 30.59
C LEU A 981 -51.82 26.78 29.28
N SER A 982 -53.06 26.30 29.17
CA SER A 982 -53.90 26.55 28.00
C SER A 982 -55.34 26.77 28.42
N VAL A 983 -56.06 27.65 27.70
CA VAL A 983 -57.48 27.92 27.90
C VAL A 983 -58.16 28.00 26.54
N GLY A 984 -59.33 27.42 26.39
CA GLY A 984 -60.04 27.40 25.12
C GLY A 984 -61.53 27.13 25.24
N LYS A 985 -62.24 27.39 24.15
CA LYS A 985 -63.68 27.17 24.04
C LYS A 985 -64.01 26.63 22.65
N ARG A 986 -64.94 25.68 22.61
CA ARG A 986 -65.52 25.16 21.37
C ARG A 986 -66.86 25.84 21.08
N PHE A 987 -66.99 26.31 19.85
CA PHE A 987 -68.14 26.95 19.24
C PHE A 987 -68.62 26.06 18.09
N GLU A 988 -69.50 25.10 18.38
CA GLU A 988 -70.00 24.10 17.41
C GLU A 988 -68.88 23.36 16.67
N LYS A 989 -68.57 23.78 15.43
CA LYS A 989 -67.51 23.21 14.58
C LYS A 989 -66.15 23.88 14.74
N ILE A 990 -66.06 25.05 15.38
CA ILE A 990 -64.81 25.79 15.57
C ILE A 990 -64.34 25.63 17.02
N SER A 991 -63.06 25.33 17.24
CA SER A 991 -62.42 25.40 18.56
C SER A 991 -61.33 26.46 18.52
N ALA A 992 -61.28 27.30 19.56
CA ALA A 992 -60.25 28.31 19.71
C ALA A 992 -59.62 28.21 21.09
N ALA A 993 -58.28 28.25 21.15
CA ALA A 993 -57.52 28.18 22.37
C ALA A 993 -56.33 29.14 22.37
N LEU A 994 -55.92 29.56 23.56
CA LEU A 994 -54.70 30.28 23.84
C LEU A 994 -53.84 29.45 24.78
N ASN A 995 -52.53 29.46 24.56
CA ASN A 995 -51.59 28.76 25.40
C ASN A 995 -50.36 29.60 25.74
N GLY A 996 -49.73 29.25 26.86
CA GLY A 996 -48.52 29.89 27.34
C GLY A 996 -47.68 28.92 28.18
N SER A 997 -46.36 29.04 28.08
CA SER A 997 -45.46 28.22 28.88
C SER A 997 -44.12 28.85 29.20
N VAL A 998 -43.52 28.32 30.27
CA VAL A 998 -42.16 28.63 30.70
C VAL A 998 -41.39 27.34 30.93
N GLY A 999 -40.20 27.25 30.35
CA GLY A 999 -39.26 26.17 30.54
C GLY A 999 -37.93 26.68 31.09
N HIS A 1000 -37.31 25.90 31.94
CA HIS A 1000 -35.94 26.12 32.40
C HIS A 1000 -35.12 24.85 32.20
N SER A 1001 -33.91 24.99 31.67
CA SER A 1001 -33.00 23.87 31.45
C SER A 1001 -31.63 24.11 32.08
N LYS A 1002 -31.04 23.04 32.61
CA LYS A 1002 -29.68 23.01 33.14
C LYS A 1002 -28.90 21.93 32.40
N GLY A 1003 -28.00 22.36 31.53
CA GLY A 1003 -27.12 21.50 30.73
C GLY A 1003 -25.68 21.45 31.26
N LYS A 1004 -25.02 20.32 31.01
CA LYS A 1004 -23.57 20.14 31.13
C LYS A 1004 -23.03 19.51 29.84
N ILE A 1005 -22.06 20.15 29.22
CA ILE A 1005 -21.37 19.67 28.01
C ILE A 1005 -19.96 19.23 28.39
N THR A 1006 -19.52 18.08 27.86
CA THR A 1006 -18.20 17.49 28.06
C THR A 1006 -17.60 17.05 26.72
N SER A 1007 -16.41 17.53 26.36
CA SER A 1007 -15.68 17.13 25.14
C SER A 1007 -14.48 16.22 25.44
N SER A 1008 -14.15 15.33 24.50
CA SER A 1008 -13.01 14.40 24.56
C SER A 1008 -12.16 14.51 23.29
N LEU A 1009 -10.84 14.37 23.43
CA LEU A 1009 -9.84 14.47 22.36
C LEU A 1009 -9.16 13.11 22.09
N PRO A 1010 -8.48 12.93 20.94
CA PRO A 1010 -7.59 11.80 20.66
C PRO A 1010 -6.49 11.67 21.72
N GLY A 1011 -6.06 10.43 21.98
CA GLY A 1011 -5.10 10.11 23.05
C GLY A 1011 -3.73 10.79 22.91
N SER A 1012 -3.35 11.17 21.68
CA SER A 1012 -2.09 11.86 21.37
C SER A 1012 -1.96 13.25 22.00
N MET A 1013 -3.06 13.87 22.44
CA MET A 1013 -3.04 15.22 23.02
C MET A 1013 -3.02 15.25 24.55
N GLN A 1014 -2.94 14.10 25.24
CA GLN A 1014 -2.80 13.94 26.71
C GLN A 1014 -3.43 15.06 27.59
N MET A 1015 -4.74 15.32 27.46
CA MET A 1015 -5.40 16.41 28.19
C MET A 1015 -6.75 16.05 28.83
N ASP A 1016 -7.05 16.65 30.00
CA ASP A 1016 -8.28 16.46 30.77
C ASP A 1016 -9.58 16.87 30.06
N LYS A 1017 -10.68 16.18 30.36
CA LYS A 1017 -12.03 16.47 29.80
C LYS A 1017 -12.56 17.83 30.25
N LEU A 1018 -12.90 18.72 29.31
CA LEU A 1018 -13.52 20.02 29.61
C LEU A 1018 -15.00 19.89 29.97
N LYS A 1019 -15.51 20.76 30.84
CA LYS A 1019 -16.90 20.76 31.32
C LYS A 1019 -17.49 22.17 31.31
N THR A 1020 -18.59 22.39 30.59
CA THR A 1020 -19.30 23.70 30.54
C THR A 1020 -20.74 23.54 31.02
N ARG A 1021 -21.22 24.50 31.83
CA ARG A 1021 -22.61 24.54 32.33
C ARG A 1021 -23.43 25.57 31.56
N VAL A 1022 -24.64 25.20 31.17
CA VAL A 1022 -25.50 26.03 30.31
C VAL A 1022 -26.90 26.09 30.91
N PRO A 1023 -27.23 27.16 31.66
CA PRO A 1023 -28.59 27.44 32.09
C PRO A 1023 -29.36 28.18 31.00
N GLU A 1024 -30.57 27.71 30.65
CA GLU A 1024 -31.41 28.38 29.67
C GLU A 1024 -32.86 28.50 30.16
N THR A 1025 -33.52 29.56 29.76
CA THR A 1025 -34.95 29.79 30.02
C THR A 1025 -35.64 29.99 28.68
N LEU A 1026 -36.84 29.44 28.52
CA LEU A 1026 -37.64 29.51 27.31
C LEU A 1026 -39.05 29.94 27.67
N PHE A 1027 -39.56 30.97 27.01
CA PHE A 1027 -40.96 31.36 27.06
C PHE A 1027 -41.65 31.01 25.76
N ASN A 1028 -42.91 30.64 25.85
CA ASN A 1028 -43.75 30.41 24.69
C ASN A 1028 -45.16 30.93 24.92
N VAL A 1029 -45.74 31.49 23.87
CA VAL A 1029 -47.12 31.95 23.81
C VAL A 1029 -47.67 31.65 22.43
N GLY A 1030 -48.91 31.21 22.36
CA GLY A 1030 -49.50 30.87 21.08
C GLY A 1030 -51.02 30.80 21.11
N GLY A 1031 -51.57 30.61 19.92
CA GLY A 1031 -52.98 30.37 19.68
C GLY A 1031 -53.16 29.05 18.93
N ASP A 1032 -54.37 28.52 19.03
CA ASP A 1032 -54.79 27.35 18.27
C ASP A 1032 -56.22 27.54 17.82
N VAL A 1033 -56.46 27.31 16.52
CA VAL A 1033 -57.78 27.34 15.92
C VAL A 1033 -57.97 26.04 15.14
N ALA A 1034 -59.04 25.31 15.45
CA ALA A 1034 -59.38 24.06 14.77
C ALA A 1034 -60.80 24.13 14.21
N TYR A 1035 -60.99 23.63 12.99
CA TYR A 1035 -62.28 23.48 12.32
C TYR A 1035 -62.59 22.00 12.10
N ALA A 1036 -63.69 21.52 12.67
CA ALA A 1036 -64.17 20.16 12.49
C ALA A 1036 -64.87 20.01 11.12
N LEU A 1037 -64.26 19.23 10.23
CA LEU A 1037 -64.84 18.86 8.94
C LEU A 1037 -65.95 17.82 9.13
N THR A 1038 -65.71 16.85 10.02
CA THR A 1038 -66.66 15.84 10.50
C THR A 1038 -66.49 15.66 12.00
N ASP A 1039 -67.29 14.81 12.64
CA ASP A 1039 -67.12 14.46 14.05
C ASP A 1039 -65.80 13.72 14.34
N GLU A 1040 -65.15 13.20 13.29
CA GLU A 1040 -63.93 12.38 13.38
C GLU A 1040 -62.70 13.03 12.71
N LEU A 1041 -62.86 14.15 11.98
CA LEU A 1041 -61.79 14.79 11.21
C LEU A 1041 -61.82 16.31 11.37
N SER A 1042 -60.66 16.92 11.64
CA SER A 1042 -60.50 18.38 11.77
C SER A 1042 -59.21 18.91 11.15
N ILE A 1043 -59.23 20.18 10.73
CA ILE A 1043 -58.03 20.93 10.34
C ILE A 1043 -57.71 21.91 11.45
N ALA A 1044 -56.44 22.00 11.84
CA ALA A 1044 -55.99 22.92 12.88
C ALA A 1044 -54.80 23.76 12.42
N ALA A 1045 -54.77 25.01 12.89
CA ALA A 1045 -53.65 25.94 12.75
C ALA A 1045 -53.24 26.44 14.14
N SER A 1046 -51.96 26.31 14.48
CA SER A 1046 -51.48 26.52 15.85
C SER A 1046 -50.32 27.52 15.93
N PRO A 1047 -50.48 28.81 15.56
CA PRO A 1047 -49.37 29.76 15.57
C PRO A 1047 -48.73 29.88 16.97
N GLN A 1048 -47.41 29.70 17.04
CA GLN A 1048 -46.60 29.73 18.26
C GLN A 1048 -45.48 30.76 18.15
N LEU A 1049 -45.26 31.52 19.22
CA LEU A 1049 -44.11 32.39 19.40
C LEU A 1049 -43.22 31.84 20.51
N TRP A 1050 -41.95 31.63 20.20
CA TRP A 1050 -40.93 31.12 21.11
C TRP A 1050 -39.91 32.22 21.40
N VAL A 1051 -39.64 32.47 22.68
CA VAL A 1051 -38.74 33.54 23.14
C VAL A 1051 -37.70 32.97 24.09
N PHE A 1052 -36.43 33.04 23.69
CA PHE A 1052 -35.29 32.90 24.59
C PHE A 1052 -34.91 34.31 25.08
N PRO A 1053 -35.14 34.64 26.36
CA PRO A 1053 -34.78 35.94 26.91
C PRO A 1053 -33.26 36.12 26.89
N LYS A 1054 -32.81 37.37 26.94
CA LYS A 1054 -31.38 37.69 27.03
C LYS A 1054 -30.80 37.04 28.29
N ALA A 1055 -29.89 36.09 28.14
CA ALA A 1055 -29.10 35.61 29.25
C ALA A 1055 -28.09 36.71 29.62
N THR A 1056 -28.31 37.40 30.73
CA THR A 1056 -27.33 38.32 31.31
C THR A 1056 -26.12 37.51 31.75
N GLU A 1057 -25.04 37.59 30.96
CA GLU A 1057 -23.65 37.25 31.27
C GLU A 1057 -23.42 36.15 32.33
N LYS A 1058 -23.14 34.90 31.90
CA LYS A 1058 -22.31 33.92 32.63
C LYS A 1058 -22.18 32.53 31.95
N THR A 1059 -22.23 32.42 30.62
CA THR A 1059 -21.73 31.18 29.99
C THR A 1059 -20.21 31.31 29.84
N SER A 1060 -19.51 31.01 30.92
CA SER A 1060 -18.07 30.83 30.92
C SER A 1060 -17.75 29.48 30.28
N ILE A 1061 -16.98 29.53 29.20
CA ILE A 1061 -16.47 28.33 28.54
C ILE A 1061 -15.05 28.11 29.08
N GLY A 1062 -14.74 26.87 29.49
CA GLY A 1062 -13.39 26.52 29.93
C GLY A 1062 -13.10 26.62 31.43
N SER A 1063 -11.95 26.04 31.86
CA SER A 1063 -11.43 26.25 33.21
C SER A 1063 -10.87 27.67 33.32
N GLN A 1064 -11.30 28.43 34.33
CA GLN A 1064 -10.99 29.85 34.59
C GLN A 1064 -11.71 30.92 33.72
N ASN A 1065 -12.78 30.57 33.00
CA ASN A 1065 -13.59 31.51 32.20
C ASN A 1065 -12.85 32.13 30.99
N ALA A 1066 -12.06 31.36 30.24
CA ALA A 1066 -11.22 31.88 29.15
C ALA A 1066 -12.02 32.50 27.98
N PHE A 1067 -13.27 32.08 27.75
CA PHE A 1067 -14.19 32.81 26.86
C PHE A 1067 -15.50 33.20 27.54
N ARG A 1068 -16.05 34.34 27.09
CA ARG A 1068 -17.42 34.78 27.39
C ARG A 1068 -18.23 34.87 26.11
N LEU A 1069 -19.33 34.13 26.08
CA LEU A 1069 -20.33 34.24 25.02
C LEU A 1069 -21.48 35.15 25.47
N LYS A 1070 -21.68 36.28 24.77
CA LYS A 1070 -22.79 37.19 25.04
C LYS A 1070 -23.90 36.96 24.01
N ASN A 1071 -24.96 36.30 24.47
CA ASN A 1071 -26.14 36.03 23.65
C ASN A 1071 -27.18 37.14 23.80
N LYS A 1072 -27.73 37.60 22.68
CA LYS A 1072 -28.92 38.47 22.66
C LYS A 1072 -30.18 37.61 22.74
N ALA A 1073 -31.31 38.24 23.12
CA ALA A 1073 -32.61 37.56 23.13
C ALA A 1073 -32.94 37.06 21.71
N GLN A 1074 -33.48 35.84 21.61
CA GLN A 1074 -33.85 35.21 20.34
C GLN A 1074 -35.36 34.96 20.31
N VAL A 1075 -36.00 35.28 19.18
CA VAL A 1075 -37.45 35.15 18.99
C VAL A 1075 -37.71 34.42 17.68
N PHE A 1076 -38.59 33.42 17.72
CA PHE A 1076 -38.98 32.64 16.55
C PHE A 1076 -40.49 32.43 16.52
N ALA A 1077 -41.05 32.50 15.31
CA ALA A 1077 -42.44 32.15 15.05
C ALA A 1077 -42.51 30.80 14.34
N GLU A 1078 -43.47 29.98 14.74
CA GLU A 1078 -43.80 28.70 14.10
C GLU A 1078 -45.28 28.70 13.79
N VAL A 1079 -45.64 28.29 12.56
CA VAL A 1079 -47.04 28.12 12.17
C VAL A 1079 -47.23 26.67 11.69
N PRO A 1080 -47.62 25.75 12.60
CA PRO A 1080 -48.05 24.40 12.25
C PRO A 1080 -49.45 24.43 11.65
N LEU A 1081 -49.62 23.68 10.57
CA LEU A 1081 -50.90 23.35 9.95
C LEU A 1081 -51.03 21.83 9.95
N SER A 1082 -52.14 21.31 10.46
CA SER A 1082 -52.32 19.86 10.65
C SER A 1082 -53.75 19.39 10.34
N LEU A 1083 -53.86 18.19 9.80
CA LEU A 1083 -55.08 17.40 9.72
C LEU A 1083 -55.09 16.39 10.87
N ARG A 1084 -56.17 16.36 11.65
CA ARG A 1084 -56.34 15.50 12.83
C ARG A 1084 -57.56 14.60 12.67
N GLY A 1085 -57.34 13.29 12.73
CA GLY A 1085 -58.36 12.25 12.65
C GLY A 1085 -58.50 11.48 13.96
N SER A 1086 -59.72 11.05 14.31
CA SER A 1086 -60.01 10.24 15.50
C SER A 1086 -61.14 9.26 15.21
N TRP A 1087 -60.83 7.97 15.18
CA TRP A 1087 -61.78 6.88 14.94
C TRP A 1087 -62.02 6.06 16.21
N THR A 1088 -63.28 5.77 16.51
CA THR A 1088 -63.65 4.89 17.64
C THR A 1088 -63.99 3.50 17.12
N ILE A 1089 -63.30 2.47 17.62
CA ILE A 1089 -63.59 1.08 17.28
C ILE A 1089 -64.65 0.54 18.26
N PRO A 1090 -65.77 -0.02 17.78
CA PRO A 1090 -66.75 -0.67 18.64
C PRO A 1090 -66.12 -1.84 19.42
N SER A 1091 -66.32 -1.89 20.73
CA SER A 1091 -65.81 -2.94 21.63
C SER A 1091 -66.87 -3.27 22.69
N ALA A 1092 -66.73 -4.40 23.40
CA ALA A 1092 -67.71 -4.92 24.36
C ALA A 1092 -68.06 -3.90 25.47
N ALA A 1093 -69.23 -4.07 26.09
CA ALA A 1093 -70.09 -3.05 26.71
C ALA A 1093 -69.45 -1.96 27.61
N ASP A 1094 -68.24 -2.14 28.15
CA ASP A 1094 -67.57 -1.19 29.06
C ASP A 1094 -66.19 -0.70 28.61
N THR A 1095 -65.72 -1.11 27.42
CA THR A 1095 -64.40 -0.71 26.88
C THR A 1095 -64.56 0.03 25.56
N LYS A 1096 -63.90 1.18 25.39
CA LYS A 1096 -63.87 1.94 24.13
C LYS A 1096 -62.44 2.10 23.64
N ILE A 1097 -62.15 1.61 22.45
CA ILE A 1097 -60.85 1.76 21.80
C ILE A 1097 -60.93 2.93 20.80
N ARG A 1098 -59.95 3.84 20.83
CA ARG A 1098 -59.88 5.00 19.96
C ARG A 1098 -58.51 5.09 19.30
N LEU A 1099 -58.50 5.15 17.98
CA LEU A 1099 -57.34 5.47 17.16
C LEU A 1099 -57.34 6.96 16.85
N LYS A 1100 -56.21 7.64 17.05
CA LYS A 1100 -56.01 9.05 16.71
C LYS A 1100 -54.83 9.17 15.75
N GLY A 1101 -54.97 9.99 14.72
CA GLY A 1101 -53.92 10.32 13.77
C GLY A 1101 -53.79 11.82 13.60
N GLU A 1102 -52.57 12.32 13.46
CA GLU A 1102 -52.30 13.71 13.08
C GLU A 1102 -51.19 13.73 12.03
N LEU A 1103 -51.39 14.48 10.95
CA LEU A 1103 -50.41 14.70 9.90
C LEU A 1103 -50.38 16.19 9.57
N GLY A 1104 -49.20 16.78 9.48
CA GLY A 1104 -49.09 18.22 9.27
C GLY A 1104 -47.71 18.69 8.84
N GLY A 1105 -47.66 19.96 8.46
CA GLY A 1105 -46.45 20.68 8.13
C GLY A 1105 -46.30 21.93 9.00
N SER A 1106 -45.08 22.39 9.19
CA SER A 1106 -44.81 23.63 9.91
C SER A 1106 -43.73 24.43 9.22
N VAL A 1107 -43.90 25.75 9.20
CA VAL A 1107 -42.85 26.69 8.78
C VAL A 1107 -42.36 27.43 10.02
N LYS A 1108 -41.05 27.37 10.25
CA LYS A 1108 -40.37 28.15 11.29
C LYS A 1108 -39.68 29.34 10.64
N VAL A 1109 -40.05 30.54 11.07
CA VAL A 1109 -39.47 31.80 10.61
C VAL A 1109 -38.98 32.59 11.82
N GLY A 1110 -37.70 32.94 11.82
CA GLY A 1110 -37.14 33.80 12.87
C GLY A 1110 -35.92 34.56 12.41
N LYS A 1111 -35.78 35.79 12.93
CA LYS A 1111 -34.53 36.53 12.88
C LYS A 1111 -33.65 36.05 14.02
N LEU A 1112 -32.70 35.19 13.67
CA LEU A 1112 -31.47 35.00 14.45
C LEU A 1112 -30.48 36.17 14.27
N SER A 1113 -30.86 37.20 13.51
CA SER A 1113 -29.98 38.25 12.96
C SER A 1113 -29.44 39.26 14.00
N LYS A 1114 -29.19 38.84 15.23
CA LYS A 1114 -28.41 39.64 16.17
C LYS A 1114 -27.24 38.82 16.69
N GLU A 1115 -26.07 39.25 16.23
CA GLU A 1115 -24.73 38.75 16.52
C GLU A 1115 -24.61 38.32 17.97
N SER A 1116 -24.28 37.04 18.17
CA SER A 1116 -23.73 36.58 19.45
C SER A 1116 -22.26 36.94 19.42
N ARG A 1117 -21.79 37.69 20.42
CA ARG A 1117 -20.41 38.17 20.44
C ARG A 1117 -19.58 37.26 21.32
N LEU A 1118 -18.51 36.72 20.74
CA LEU A 1118 -17.51 35.94 21.47
C LEU A 1118 -16.41 36.89 21.92
N PHE A 1119 -16.01 36.77 23.19
CA PHE A 1119 -14.91 37.50 23.77
C PHE A 1119 -13.89 36.51 24.34
N ALA A 1120 -12.62 36.70 24.00
CA ALA A 1120 -11.52 36.10 24.74
C ALA A 1120 -11.31 36.92 26.02
N VAL A 1121 -11.38 36.28 27.19
CA VAL A 1121 -11.27 36.96 28.47
C VAL A 1121 -9.80 37.26 28.73
N GLY A 1122 -9.46 38.55 28.80
CA GLY A 1122 -8.08 39.01 28.98
C GLY A 1122 -7.46 39.64 27.74
N THR A 1123 -8.16 39.66 26.60
CA THR A 1123 -7.73 40.36 25.36
C THR A 1123 -8.83 41.32 24.86
N GLU A 1124 -8.48 42.19 23.92
CA GLU A 1124 -9.48 43.05 23.24
C GLU A 1124 -10.19 42.35 22.07
N ALA A 1125 -9.69 41.18 21.67
CA ALA A 1125 -10.25 40.36 20.61
C ALA A 1125 -11.73 40.00 20.85
N LYS A 1126 -12.58 40.44 19.91
CA LYS A 1126 -14.01 40.15 19.87
C LYS A 1126 -14.42 39.81 18.44
N GLU A 1127 -15.25 38.79 18.29
CA GLU A 1127 -15.82 38.43 16.98
C GLU A 1127 -17.35 38.40 17.06
N ASP A 1128 -17.98 39.06 16.08
CA ASP A 1128 -19.44 39.09 15.94
C ASP A 1128 -19.89 37.86 15.15
N ILE A 1129 -20.64 36.99 15.82
CA ILE A 1129 -21.05 35.74 15.20
C ILE A 1129 -22.49 35.81 14.72
N SER A 1130 -22.63 35.85 13.40
CA SER A 1130 -23.90 35.83 12.70
C SER A 1130 -24.45 34.41 12.62
N GLN A 1131 -25.58 34.17 13.30
CA GLN A 1131 -26.41 32.99 13.07
C GLN A 1131 -27.33 33.30 11.89
N LYS A 1132 -27.10 32.67 10.73
CA LYS A 1132 -27.92 32.89 9.51
C LYS A 1132 -29.42 32.70 9.80
N ASN A 1133 -30.25 33.45 9.06
CA ASN A 1133 -31.71 33.42 9.19
C ASN A 1133 -32.27 31.99 9.17
N PHE A 1134 -33.10 31.66 10.16
CA PHE A 1134 -33.78 30.37 10.24
C PHE A 1134 -35.08 30.46 9.40
N ARG A 1135 -35.04 29.93 8.17
CA ARG A 1135 -36.23 29.57 7.40
C ARG A 1135 -36.18 28.07 7.20
N ARG A 1136 -37.05 27.32 7.89
CA ARG A 1136 -37.04 25.85 7.86
C ARG A 1136 -38.44 25.29 7.73
N TRP A 1137 -38.59 24.24 6.93
CA TRP A 1137 -39.83 23.50 6.74
C TRP A 1137 -39.71 22.11 7.35
N ASN A 1138 -40.71 21.68 8.13
CA ASN A 1138 -40.76 20.33 8.68
C ASN A 1138 -42.14 19.71 8.43
N GLY A 1139 -42.17 18.44 8.02
CA GLY A 1139 -43.34 17.57 8.07
C GLY A 1139 -43.36 16.75 9.37
N PHE A 1140 -44.54 16.48 9.92
CA PHE A 1140 -44.71 15.64 11.11
C PHE A 1140 -45.95 14.76 11.00
N GLY A 1141 -45.87 13.59 11.65
CA GLY A 1141 -46.95 12.61 11.77
C GLY A 1141 -47.02 12.06 13.19
N THR A 1142 -48.22 11.75 13.67
CA THR A 1142 -48.47 11.11 14.95
C THR A 1142 -49.60 10.10 14.82
N MET A 1143 -49.41 8.92 15.40
CA MET A 1143 -50.43 7.89 15.53
C MET A 1143 -50.54 7.49 17.00
N ALA A 1144 -51.77 7.36 17.50
CA ALA A 1144 -52.01 6.98 18.87
C ALA A 1144 -53.20 6.02 18.99
N VAL A 1145 -53.07 5.07 19.91
CA VAL A 1145 -54.15 4.20 20.35
C VAL A 1145 -54.47 4.49 21.81
N SER A 1146 -55.74 4.56 22.15
CA SER A 1146 -56.22 4.73 23.52
C SER A 1146 -57.34 3.75 23.81
N VAL A 1147 -57.35 3.22 25.02
CA VAL A 1147 -58.34 2.30 25.55
C VAL A 1147 -58.94 2.94 26.80
N LYS A 1148 -60.25 3.20 26.76
CA LYS A 1148 -61.01 3.74 27.88
C LYS A 1148 -61.85 2.64 28.52
N GLN A 1149 -61.74 2.50 29.84
CA GLN A 1149 -62.56 1.60 30.65
C GLN A 1149 -63.01 2.35 31.91
N GLY A 1150 -64.31 2.60 32.04
CA GLY A 1150 -64.87 3.41 33.13
C GLY A 1150 -64.26 4.82 33.21
N ARG A 1151 -63.67 5.15 34.37
CA ARG A 1151 -63.02 6.45 34.64
C ARG A 1151 -61.57 6.53 34.16
N PHE A 1152 -60.97 5.42 33.73
CA PHE A 1152 -59.57 5.36 33.30
C PHE A 1152 -59.45 5.27 31.77
N GLU A 1153 -58.46 5.96 31.21
CA GLU A 1153 -58.09 5.83 29.80
C GLU A 1153 -56.56 5.72 29.67
N GLY A 1154 -56.07 4.60 29.18
CA GLY A 1154 -54.65 4.36 28.89
C GLY A 1154 -54.38 4.47 27.39
N GLY A 1155 -53.19 4.87 26.98
CA GLY A 1155 -52.85 4.91 25.56
C GLY A 1155 -51.37 4.93 25.24
N LEU A 1156 -51.04 4.60 24.01
CA LEU A 1156 -49.71 4.67 23.42
C LEU A 1156 -49.75 5.56 22.19
N ALA A 1157 -48.73 6.39 22.01
CA ALA A 1157 -48.59 7.27 20.87
C ALA A 1157 -47.16 7.22 20.33
N ALA A 1158 -47.03 7.12 19.01
CA ALA A 1158 -45.79 7.27 18.28
C ALA A 1158 -45.86 8.52 17.40
N SER A 1159 -44.82 9.33 17.41
CA SER A 1159 -44.73 10.53 16.59
C SER A 1159 -43.37 10.61 15.90
N ALA A 1160 -43.36 11.11 14.67
CA ALA A 1160 -42.14 11.37 13.91
C ALA A 1160 -42.23 12.72 13.19
N ALA A 1161 -41.11 13.42 13.08
CA ALA A 1161 -40.97 14.65 12.30
C ALA A 1161 -39.67 14.64 11.48
N THR A 1162 -39.74 15.16 10.26
CA THR A 1162 -38.64 15.21 9.29
C THR A 1162 -38.61 16.56 8.55
N GLY A 1163 -37.41 17.02 8.19
CA GLY A 1163 -37.19 18.29 7.47
C GLY A 1163 -35.76 18.83 7.62
N ASP A 1164 -35.21 19.43 6.56
CA ASP A 1164 -33.86 20.03 6.52
C ASP A 1164 -32.73 19.14 7.11
N GLY A 1165 -32.71 17.85 6.74
CA GLY A 1165 -31.67 16.90 7.16
C GLY A 1165 -31.76 16.49 8.64
N LYS A 1166 -32.99 16.40 9.18
CA LYS A 1166 -33.30 16.02 10.57
C LYS A 1166 -34.36 14.93 10.64
N LEU A 1167 -34.25 14.11 11.69
CA LEU A 1167 -35.25 13.13 12.09
C LEU A 1167 -35.49 13.24 13.60
N ASP A 1168 -36.73 13.43 14.02
CA ASP A 1168 -37.18 13.39 15.42
C ASP A 1168 -38.24 12.31 15.57
N ALA A 1169 -38.09 11.40 16.51
CA ALA A 1169 -39.03 10.32 16.76
C ALA A 1169 -39.27 10.18 18.25
N ALA A 1170 -40.52 9.95 18.67
CA ALA A 1170 -40.88 9.77 20.06
C ALA A 1170 -41.97 8.70 20.25
N LEU A 1171 -41.87 7.98 21.36
CA LEU A 1171 -42.88 7.03 21.84
C LEU A 1171 -43.34 7.47 23.22
N THR A 1172 -44.65 7.58 23.42
CA THR A 1172 -45.25 8.05 24.67
C THR A 1172 -46.31 7.08 25.16
N ALA A 1173 -46.26 6.74 26.44
CA ALA A 1173 -47.33 6.07 27.16
C ALA A 1173 -48.08 7.08 28.03
N ARG A 1174 -49.41 7.09 27.95
CA ARG A 1174 -50.27 8.02 28.68
C ARG A 1174 -51.32 7.30 29.51
N ALA A 1175 -51.73 7.96 30.58
CA ALA A 1175 -52.80 7.56 31.47
C ALA A 1175 -53.63 8.78 31.87
N ASN A 1176 -54.94 8.68 31.70
CA ASN A 1176 -55.93 9.73 31.99
C ASN A 1176 -56.95 9.21 33.00
N TRP A 1177 -57.24 10.00 34.02
CA TRP A 1177 -58.24 9.72 35.06
C TRP A 1177 -59.34 10.79 35.02
N ASN A 1178 -60.58 10.33 34.87
CA ASN A 1178 -61.77 11.17 34.85
C ASN A 1178 -62.41 11.17 36.25
N PHE A 1179 -62.48 12.33 36.90
CA PHE A 1179 -63.02 12.48 38.25
C PHE A 1179 -64.42 13.09 38.26
#